data_AF-A0A9P7SRY4-F1
#
_entry.id   AF-A0A9P7SRY4-F1
#
_cell.length_a   1.000
_cell.length_b   1.000
_cell.length_c   1.000
_cell.angle_alpha   90.00
_cell.angle_beta   90.00
_cell.angle_gamma   90.00
#
_symmetry.space_group_name_H-M   'P 1'
#
loop_
_entity.id
_entity.type
_entity.pdbx_description
1 polymer ?
#
loop_
_entity_poly.entity_id
_entity_poly.type
_entity_poly.pdbx_seq_one_letter_code
_entity_poly.pdbx_strand_id
1 'polypeptide(L)'
;MTEIKNHRARTSEDYGVYDDAKTYYATEDRHHSRYGARTRTYSQNSLIKQFERNGLRQPFRRGSHDESALPQGRRFLIQVEPTLDNLQAQEDTDGNMQITVDDEGTKVFSLRTAASAGHNRFEVRGTYMLSNLLQELTLAKEYGRKQIILDEGRLNENPVDRLSRLIRDHFWDGLTRRIDASSIEIAARDPKDWTDDPRPRIYVPYGAPEQYEYYKKVAEARPEIRLDVQLLPEKITPELIRDMNEKPGLLAVETEQVIDDTTGEKTLRGLPFVVPGGRFNELYGWDSYMESLGLLVNDRVDLAKSMVLNFCFCIEHYGKILNATRSYYLGRSQPPFLTDMALRVYEKIKHEPDAEEFLRRAILAAIKEYHSVWTCEPRLDAATGLSRYRPEGLGVPPETEATHFVHILEPYIKKYNMEFKEFVRAYNYGEIHEPELDEYFMHDRAVRESGHDTTYRFEGICADLATIDLNSLLFKYETDIARTIRGVFKDRLVIPAAFCDRTPYQAGQVLTSAVWDRRAKRRKLTVDKLMWDEEQGVFFDYDTAKRERCNYESSTTFWALWAGIASPAQAAAMVEKGLPRFEAYGGLLAGTEKSRGSIGLERPNRQWDYPYGWAPQQMLAWTGLLRYSFTEEAERLAYKWLFMITKAFVDYNGVVVEKYDVTRPADPHRVDAEYGNQGLDFKGVAKEGFGWVNASYVYGLQIVNAHMRRALGTLTPYSTFIKAIEQSMEKELADLSRA
;
A
#
# COMPACT_ATOMS: atom_id res chain seq x y z
N MET A 1 26.65 -50.78 10.25
CA MET A 1 25.53 -50.74 9.29
C MET A 1 25.41 -49.32 8.81
N THR A 2 26.02 -49.04 7.67
CA THR A 2 26.12 -47.72 7.05
C THR A 2 24.93 -47.58 6.12
N GLU A 3 23.94 -46.75 6.48
CA GLU A 3 22.81 -46.44 5.60
C GLU A 3 23.28 -45.63 4.41
N ILE A 4 23.29 -46.28 3.24
CA ILE A 4 23.44 -45.62 1.94
C ILE A 4 22.12 -44.89 1.68
N LYS A 5 22.09 -43.57 1.92
CA LYS A 5 21.03 -42.69 1.41
C LYS A 5 21.16 -42.63 -0.11
N ASN A 6 20.31 -43.38 -0.81
CA ASN A 6 20.09 -43.20 -2.25
C ASN A 6 19.50 -41.80 -2.50
N HIS A 7 20.34 -40.83 -2.85
CA HIS A 7 19.89 -39.59 -3.47
C HIS A 7 19.37 -39.91 -4.88
N ARG A 8 18.05 -40.09 -5.00
CA ARG A 8 17.38 -40.08 -6.30
C ARG A 8 17.50 -38.66 -6.87
N ALA A 9 18.21 -38.50 -7.99
CA ALA A 9 18.26 -37.23 -8.70
C ALA A 9 16.81 -36.82 -9.08
N ARG A 10 16.41 -35.59 -8.71
CA ARG A 10 15.10 -35.05 -9.09
C ARG A 10 14.99 -35.02 -10.61
N THR A 11 13.89 -35.51 -11.14
CA THR A 11 13.63 -35.43 -12.58
C THR A 11 13.09 -34.04 -12.93
N SER A 12 13.15 -33.65 -14.21
CA SER A 12 12.62 -32.33 -14.64
C SER A 12 11.13 -32.12 -14.35
N GLU A 13 10.40 -33.18 -13.96
CA GLU A 13 8.98 -33.19 -13.63
C GLU A 13 8.71 -32.92 -12.13
N ASP A 14 9.75 -32.94 -11.27
CA ASP A 14 9.63 -32.63 -9.83
C ASP A 14 9.66 -31.11 -9.54
N TYR A 15 9.67 -30.29 -10.61
CA TYR A 15 9.87 -28.85 -10.60
C TYR A 15 8.57 -28.11 -10.88
N GLY A 16 8.13 -27.22 -9.99
CA GLY A 16 6.91 -26.46 -10.18
C GLY A 16 7.06 -25.40 -11.28
N VAL A 17 6.08 -25.34 -12.19
CA VAL A 17 6.00 -24.31 -13.26
C VAL A 17 5.90 -22.91 -12.67
N TYR A 18 5.17 -22.79 -11.56
CA TYR A 18 4.87 -21.51 -10.89
C TYR A 18 5.73 -21.27 -9.65
N ASP A 19 6.86 -21.97 -9.52
CA ASP A 19 7.84 -21.66 -8.48
C ASP A 19 8.27 -20.18 -8.56
N ASP A 20 8.64 -19.62 -7.41
CA ASP A 20 9.13 -18.26 -7.30
C ASP A 20 10.35 -18.05 -8.23
N ALA A 21 10.58 -16.82 -8.73
CA ALA A 21 11.62 -16.56 -9.72
C ALA A 21 13.03 -16.99 -9.25
N LYS A 22 13.33 -16.85 -7.95
CA LYS A 22 14.61 -17.27 -7.37
C LYS A 22 14.77 -18.78 -7.49
N THR A 23 13.77 -19.56 -7.10
CA THR A 23 13.77 -21.02 -7.26
C THR A 23 13.75 -21.43 -8.73
N TYR A 24 12.95 -20.76 -9.56
CA TYR A 24 12.78 -21.09 -10.97
C TYR A 24 14.08 -20.92 -11.75
N TYR A 25 14.76 -19.78 -11.58
CA TYR A 25 15.95 -19.46 -12.35
C TYR A 25 17.27 -19.89 -11.68
N ALA A 26 17.35 -20.10 -10.36
CA ALA A 26 18.59 -20.56 -9.73
C ALA A 26 18.92 -22.05 -10.03
N THR A 27 17.94 -22.85 -10.44
CA THR A 27 18.12 -24.31 -10.53
C THR A 27 18.74 -24.74 -11.86
N GLU A 28 20.03 -25.09 -11.88
CA GLU A 28 20.77 -25.53 -13.10
C GLU A 28 20.10 -26.72 -13.81
N ASP A 29 19.72 -27.77 -13.07
CA ASP A 29 19.15 -28.99 -13.64
C ASP A 29 17.85 -28.75 -14.44
N ARG A 30 17.07 -27.72 -14.08
CA ARG A 30 15.81 -27.35 -14.75
C ARG A 30 16.06 -26.83 -16.16
N HIS A 31 17.17 -26.12 -16.37
CA HIS A 31 17.50 -25.47 -17.64
C HIS A 31 18.53 -26.25 -18.46
N HIS A 32 19.01 -27.39 -17.95
CA HIS A 32 19.85 -28.32 -18.70
C HIS A 32 19.05 -29.10 -19.74
N SER A 33 19.45 -28.96 -21.02
CA SER A 33 18.93 -29.81 -22.10
C SER A 33 19.53 -31.22 -22.02
N ARG A 34 18.67 -32.26 -22.05
CA ARG A 34 19.08 -33.67 -22.12
C ARG A 34 19.93 -34.01 -23.37
N TYR A 35 20.02 -33.11 -24.34
CA TYR A 35 20.76 -33.30 -25.59
C TYR A 35 22.21 -32.80 -25.56
N GLY A 36 22.74 -32.42 -24.39
CA GLY A 36 24.13 -32.00 -24.19
C GLY A 36 24.46 -30.62 -24.77
N ALA A 37 25.54 -30.00 -24.29
CA ALA A 37 26.06 -28.75 -24.82
C ALA A 37 26.67 -28.98 -26.22
N ARG A 38 25.85 -28.88 -27.28
CA ARG A 38 26.39 -28.88 -28.64
C ARG A 38 26.98 -27.52 -28.97
N THR A 39 28.27 -27.55 -29.30
CA THR A 39 29.19 -26.50 -29.80
C THR A 39 28.81 -25.90 -31.16
N ARG A 40 27.53 -25.57 -31.38
CA ARG A 40 27.16 -24.67 -32.47
C ARG A 40 26.69 -23.36 -31.87
N THR A 41 27.48 -22.31 -32.11
CA THR A 41 27.04 -20.92 -32.02
C THR A 41 25.71 -20.82 -32.73
N TYR A 42 24.60 -20.75 -31.99
CA TYR A 42 23.29 -20.48 -32.56
C TYR A 42 23.34 -19.04 -33.04
N SER A 43 23.73 -18.81 -34.30
CA SER A 43 23.61 -17.49 -34.91
C SER A 43 22.11 -17.18 -35.02
N GLN A 44 21.57 -16.44 -34.05
CA GLN A 44 20.27 -15.77 -34.18
C GLN A 44 20.39 -14.51 -35.05
N ASN A 45 21.39 -14.40 -35.94
CA ASN A 45 21.42 -13.31 -36.91
C ASN A 45 20.11 -13.34 -37.71
N SER A 46 19.42 -12.22 -37.63
CA SER A 46 17.99 -12.14 -37.34
C SER A 46 17.10 -12.81 -38.38
N LEU A 47 16.03 -13.46 -37.90
CA LEU A 47 14.90 -13.82 -38.74
C LEU A 47 14.42 -12.61 -39.54
N ILE A 48 14.43 -11.42 -38.94
CA ILE A 48 14.13 -10.15 -39.62
C ILE A 48 15.07 -9.93 -40.81
N LYS A 49 16.39 -10.05 -40.64
CA LYS A 49 17.38 -9.97 -41.75
C LYS A 49 17.22 -11.12 -42.75
N GLN A 50 16.69 -12.27 -42.34
CA GLN A 50 16.41 -13.41 -43.20
C GLN A 50 15.11 -13.21 -44.02
N PHE A 51 14.07 -12.64 -43.41
CA PHE A 51 12.82 -12.21 -44.05
C PHE A 51 13.10 -11.06 -45.02
N GLU A 52 13.86 -10.05 -44.61
CA GLU A 52 14.33 -8.94 -45.44
C GLU A 52 15.22 -9.43 -46.60
N ARG A 53 16.21 -10.31 -46.34
CA ARG A 53 17.06 -10.89 -47.40
C ARG A 53 16.30 -11.75 -48.39
N ASN A 54 15.21 -12.41 -47.96
CA ASN A 54 14.43 -13.33 -48.80
C ASN A 54 13.14 -12.70 -49.37
N GLY A 55 12.87 -11.40 -49.12
CA GLY A 55 11.64 -10.74 -49.56
C GLY A 55 10.35 -11.31 -48.98
N LEU A 56 10.43 -12.01 -47.85
CA LEU A 56 9.30 -12.68 -47.20
C LEU A 56 8.63 -11.73 -46.20
N ARG A 57 7.29 -11.65 -46.21
CA ARG A 57 6.53 -10.83 -45.25
C ARG A 57 6.68 -11.37 -43.83
N GLN A 58 6.73 -10.47 -42.84
CA GLN A 58 6.66 -10.86 -41.43
C GLN A 58 5.38 -11.68 -41.17
N PRO A 59 5.41 -12.66 -40.24
CA PRO A 59 4.23 -13.44 -39.90
C PRO A 59 3.12 -12.53 -39.39
N PHE A 60 1.91 -12.65 -39.94
CA PHE A 60 0.72 -11.99 -39.40
C PHE A 60 0.08 -12.88 -38.33
N ARG A 61 -0.41 -12.26 -37.24
CA ARG A 61 -1.17 -12.97 -36.20
C ARG A 61 -2.40 -13.65 -36.82
N ARG A 62 -2.48 -14.98 -36.72
CA ARG A 62 -3.68 -15.74 -37.07
C ARG A 62 -4.69 -15.70 -35.92
N GLY A 63 -5.96 -15.45 -36.25
CA GLY A 63 -7.09 -15.43 -35.30
C GLY A 63 -7.82 -16.78 -35.13
N SER A 64 -7.37 -17.84 -35.80
CA SER A 64 -7.90 -19.21 -35.64
C SER A 64 -7.49 -19.81 -34.28
N HIS A 65 -8.33 -20.71 -33.75
CA HIS A 65 -8.07 -21.39 -32.47
C HIS A 65 -6.77 -22.23 -32.44
N ASP A 66 -6.28 -22.70 -33.60
CA ASP A 66 -5.13 -23.61 -33.77
C ASP A 66 -5.10 -24.79 -32.77
N GLU A 67 -3.97 -25.52 -32.65
CA GLU A 67 -3.85 -26.65 -31.70
C GLU A 67 -3.97 -26.18 -30.25
N SER A 68 -4.96 -26.74 -29.54
CA SER A 68 -5.19 -26.56 -28.11
C SER A 68 -4.02 -27.09 -27.26
N ALA A 69 -3.92 -26.57 -26.04
CA ALA A 69 -2.82 -26.86 -25.11
C ALA A 69 -2.56 -28.36 -24.94
N LEU A 70 -1.28 -28.76 -25.09
CA LEU A 70 -0.85 -30.13 -24.81
C LEU A 70 -1.01 -30.44 -23.32
N PRO A 71 -1.39 -31.67 -22.91
CA PRO A 71 -1.62 -32.05 -21.52
C PRO A 71 -0.44 -31.82 -20.56
N GLN A 72 0.79 -31.78 -21.08
CA GLN A 72 2.02 -31.55 -20.30
C GLN A 72 2.59 -30.12 -20.46
N GLY A 73 1.91 -29.23 -21.18
CA GLY A 73 2.40 -27.88 -21.51
C GLY A 73 3.58 -27.88 -22.50
N ARG A 74 3.69 -26.86 -23.37
CA ARG A 74 4.87 -26.71 -24.23
C ARG A 74 6.02 -26.10 -23.42
N ARG A 75 7.26 -26.46 -23.79
CA ARG A 75 8.48 -25.87 -23.25
C ARG A 75 9.31 -25.25 -24.37
N PHE A 76 9.93 -24.11 -24.10
CA PHE A 76 10.74 -23.35 -25.05
C PHE A 76 12.21 -23.37 -24.67
N LEU A 77 13.08 -23.56 -25.65
CA LEU A 77 14.53 -23.43 -25.48
C LEU A 77 14.93 -22.02 -25.93
N ILE A 78 15.36 -21.18 -24.99
CA ILE A 78 15.56 -19.75 -25.24
C ILE A 78 16.99 -19.35 -24.94
N GLN A 79 17.60 -18.59 -25.85
CA GLN A 79 18.81 -17.81 -25.59
C GLN A 79 18.35 -16.43 -25.11
N VAL A 80 18.64 -16.09 -23.85
CA VAL A 80 17.94 -15.01 -23.13
C VAL A 80 18.16 -13.65 -23.80
N GLU A 81 19.41 -13.17 -23.87
CA GLU A 81 19.68 -11.83 -24.42
C GLU A 81 19.29 -11.69 -25.90
N PRO A 82 19.65 -12.61 -26.82
CA PRO A 82 19.26 -12.45 -28.22
C PRO A 82 17.75 -12.48 -28.44
N THR A 83 17.03 -13.30 -27.66
CA THR A 83 15.56 -13.34 -27.74
C THR A 83 14.94 -12.08 -27.16
N LEU A 84 15.49 -11.55 -26.06
CA LEU A 84 15.04 -10.32 -25.43
C LEU A 84 15.21 -9.12 -26.38
N ASP A 85 16.37 -8.97 -27.02
CA ASP A 85 16.64 -7.89 -27.97
C ASP A 85 15.71 -7.97 -29.20
N ASN A 86 15.48 -9.17 -29.73
CA ASN A 86 14.57 -9.38 -30.86
C ASN A 86 13.11 -9.11 -30.49
N LEU A 87 12.71 -9.47 -29.26
CA LEU A 87 11.35 -9.23 -28.77
C LEU A 87 11.10 -7.72 -28.63
N GLN A 88 12.04 -6.98 -28.04
CA GLN A 88 11.96 -5.52 -27.94
C GLN A 88 11.89 -4.87 -29.32
N ALA A 89 12.82 -5.20 -30.22
CA ALA A 89 12.87 -4.61 -31.56
C ALA A 89 11.60 -4.86 -32.40
N GLN A 90 10.81 -5.89 -32.05
CA GLN A 90 9.60 -6.26 -32.79
C GLN A 90 8.31 -5.76 -32.13
N GLU A 91 8.26 -5.71 -30.79
CA GLU A 91 7.01 -5.53 -30.04
C GLU A 91 6.99 -4.33 -29.09
N ASP A 92 8.14 -3.74 -28.75
CA ASP A 92 8.28 -2.50 -27.98
C ASP A 92 8.55 -1.35 -28.97
N THR A 93 7.48 -0.63 -29.32
CA THR A 93 7.49 0.38 -30.39
C THR A 93 7.76 1.80 -29.90
N ASP A 94 7.57 2.06 -28.60
CA ASP A 94 7.86 3.36 -27.98
C ASP A 94 9.21 3.37 -27.21
N GLY A 95 9.87 2.22 -27.09
CA GLY A 95 11.20 2.07 -26.51
C GLY A 95 11.23 2.15 -24.99
N ASN A 96 10.09 1.93 -24.33
CA ASN A 96 9.94 2.08 -22.89
C ASN A 96 10.32 0.81 -22.09
N MET A 97 10.75 -0.28 -22.75
CA MET A 97 11.04 -1.60 -22.15
C MET A 97 9.81 -2.29 -21.56
N GLN A 98 8.64 -2.08 -22.16
CA GLN A 98 7.37 -2.71 -21.81
C GLN A 98 6.66 -3.16 -23.09
N ILE A 99 5.80 -4.18 -23.02
CA ILE A 99 4.93 -4.57 -24.13
C ILE A 99 3.49 -4.37 -23.68
N THR A 100 2.84 -3.39 -24.28
CA THR A 100 1.49 -2.96 -23.92
C THR A 100 0.52 -3.09 -25.09
N VAL A 101 -0.75 -2.78 -24.84
CA VAL A 101 -1.77 -2.66 -25.89
C VAL A 101 -1.57 -1.45 -26.78
N ASP A 102 -0.80 -0.45 -26.33
CA ASP A 102 -0.50 0.76 -27.10
C ASP A 102 0.61 0.52 -28.11
N ASP A 103 1.43 -0.53 -27.94
CA ASP A 103 2.46 -0.89 -28.90
C ASP A 103 1.88 -1.39 -30.23
N GLU A 104 2.46 -0.97 -31.35
CA GLU A 104 1.98 -1.31 -32.70
C GLU A 104 2.67 -2.55 -33.31
N GLY A 105 3.39 -3.33 -32.48
CA GLY A 105 4.05 -4.58 -32.88
C GLY A 105 3.10 -5.64 -33.46
N THR A 106 3.66 -6.69 -34.06
CA THR A 106 2.87 -7.72 -34.77
C THR A 106 2.00 -8.60 -33.85
N LYS A 107 2.24 -8.55 -32.53
CA LYS A 107 1.59 -9.35 -31.50
C LYS A 107 1.73 -10.86 -31.74
N VAL A 108 2.84 -11.27 -32.36
CA VAL A 108 3.19 -12.69 -32.56
C VAL A 108 4.70 -12.90 -32.55
N PHE A 109 5.19 -13.81 -31.71
CA PHE A 109 6.62 -14.09 -31.58
C PHE A 109 6.92 -15.59 -31.65
N SER A 110 7.90 -15.97 -32.45
CA SER A 110 8.21 -17.38 -32.73
C SER A 110 9.32 -17.91 -31.82
N LEU A 111 8.96 -18.80 -30.89
CA LEU A 111 9.89 -19.47 -29.98
C LEU A 111 10.22 -20.89 -30.44
N ARG A 112 11.43 -21.35 -30.12
CA ARG A 112 11.92 -22.70 -30.45
C ARG A 112 11.51 -23.69 -29.36
N THR A 113 11.00 -24.86 -29.72
CA THR A 113 10.50 -25.83 -28.73
C THR A 113 11.64 -26.67 -28.14
N ALA A 114 11.63 -26.88 -26.82
CA ALA A 114 12.63 -27.66 -26.11
C ALA A 114 12.60 -29.15 -26.50
N ALA A 115 11.40 -29.71 -26.71
CA ALA A 115 11.22 -31.11 -27.13
C ALA A 115 11.87 -31.45 -28.48
N SER A 116 12.04 -30.45 -29.34
CA SER A 116 12.69 -30.61 -30.65
C SER A 116 14.16 -30.17 -30.63
N ALA A 117 14.77 -29.95 -29.46
CA ALA A 117 16.10 -29.33 -29.33
C ALA A 117 16.22 -27.99 -30.11
N GLY A 118 15.09 -27.29 -30.25
CA GLY A 118 14.95 -26.04 -30.97
C GLY A 118 14.87 -26.13 -32.50
N HIS A 119 14.59 -27.31 -33.06
CA HIS A 119 14.30 -27.49 -34.50
C HIS A 119 12.92 -26.99 -34.91
N ASN A 120 11.90 -27.31 -34.10
CA ASN A 120 10.53 -26.86 -34.30
C ASN A 120 10.29 -25.53 -33.58
N ARG A 121 9.28 -24.80 -34.06
CA ARG A 121 8.90 -23.49 -33.54
C ARG A 121 7.41 -23.46 -33.21
N PHE A 122 7.05 -22.56 -32.32
CA PHE A 122 5.67 -22.27 -31.97
C PHE A 122 5.46 -20.76 -31.80
N GLU A 123 4.27 -20.28 -32.12
CA GLU A 123 3.90 -18.86 -32.10
C GLU A 123 3.27 -18.50 -30.74
N VAL A 124 3.95 -17.66 -29.97
CA VAL A 124 3.38 -16.95 -28.82
C VAL A 124 2.61 -15.74 -29.34
N ARG A 125 1.36 -15.55 -28.93
CA ARG A 125 0.43 -14.58 -29.55
C ARG A 125 -0.24 -13.67 -28.53
N GLY A 126 -0.46 -12.43 -28.93
CA GLY A 126 -1.15 -11.42 -28.14
C GLY A 126 -0.25 -10.72 -27.14
N THR A 127 -0.60 -9.47 -26.82
CA THR A 127 0.14 -8.60 -25.92
C THR A 127 0.48 -9.27 -24.59
N TYR A 128 -0.50 -9.89 -23.92
CA TYR A 128 -0.30 -10.45 -22.58
C TYR A 128 0.81 -11.52 -22.50
N MET A 129 0.78 -12.54 -23.39
CA MET A 129 1.80 -13.58 -23.37
C MET A 129 3.18 -13.06 -23.78
N LEU A 130 3.24 -12.06 -24.66
CA LEU A 130 4.49 -11.42 -25.08
C LEU A 130 5.07 -10.53 -23.98
N SER A 131 4.23 -9.77 -23.28
CA SER A 131 4.59 -9.07 -22.04
C SER A 131 5.12 -10.04 -20.99
N ASN A 132 4.43 -11.16 -20.74
CA ASN A 132 4.92 -12.16 -19.81
C ASN A 132 6.28 -12.74 -20.26
N LEU A 133 6.48 -12.94 -21.57
CA LEU A 133 7.77 -13.37 -22.10
C LEU A 133 8.86 -12.32 -21.83
N LEU A 134 8.59 -11.03 -22.06
CA LEU A 134 9.49 -9.94 -21.74
C LEU A 134 9.87 -9.95 -20.25
N GLN A 135 8.89 -10.12 -19.37
CA GLN A 135 9.11 -10.20 -17.92
C GLN A 135 9.98 -11.40 -17.52
N GLU A 136 9.65 -12.60 -18.00
CA GLU A 136 10.40 -13.83 -17.68
C GLU A 136 11.85 -13.76 -18.23
N LEU A 137 12.06 -13.17 -19.41
CA LEU A 137 13.41 -12.97 -19.96
C LEU A 137 14.21 -11.93 -19.18
N THR A 138 13.55 -10.86 -18.72
CA THR A 138 14.17 -9.84 -17.87
C THR A 138 14.63 -10.47 -16.55
N LEU A 139 13.77 -11.25 -15.90
CA LEU A 139 14.12 -11.99 -14.68
C LEU A 139 15.27 -12.99 -14.93
N ALA A 140 15.18 -13.80 -15.98
CA ALA A 140 16.24 -14.75 -16.31
C ALA A 140 17.60 -14.06 -16.50
N LYS A 141 17.61 -12.89 -17.16
CA LYS A 141 18.82 -12.07 -17.35
C LYS A 141 19.40 -11.57 -16.02
N GLU A 142 18.55 -11.08 -15.12
CA GLU A 142 18.97 -10.64 -13.78
C GLU A 142 19.58 -11.77 -12.95
N TYR A 143 19.06 -12.99 -13.05
CA TYR A 143 19.64 -14.19 -12.44
C TYR A 143 20.86 -14.75 -13.20
N GLY A 144 21.40 -14.01 -14.17
CA GLY A 144 22.61 -14.37 -14.91
C GLY A 144 22.44 -15.51 -15.92
N ARG A 145 21.21 -15.88 -16.28
CA ARG A 145 20.94 -16.95 -17.23
C ARG A 145 21.15 -16.47 -18.67
N LYS A 146 22.02 -17.18 -19.40
CA LYS A 146 22.20 -17.00 -20.85
C LYS A 146 21.26 -17.87 -21.68
N GLN A 147 20.89 -19.02 -21.13
CA GLN A 147 19.97 -19.97 -21.75
C GLN A 147 18.98 -20.48 -20.70
N ILE A 148 17.72 -20.60 -21.08
CA ILE A 148 16.66 -21.16 -20.23
C ILE A 148 15.80 -22.16 -21.00
N ILE A 149 15.21 -23.09 -20.26
CA ILE A 149 14.02 -23.83 -20.66
C ILE A 149 12.84 -23.16 -19.97
N LEU A 150 11.93 -22.58 -20.74
CA LEU A 150 10.77 -21.83 -20.23
C LEU A 150 9.48 -22.61 -20.51
N ASP A 151 8.67 -22.79 -19.47
CA ASP A 151 7.34 -23.41 -19.58
C ASP A 151 6.32 -22.42 -20.13
N GLU A 152 5.52 -22.85 -21.11
CA GLU A 152 4.42 -22.03 -21.69
C GLU A 152 3.39 -21.63 -20.62
N GLY A 153 3.23 -22.45 -19.57
CA GLY A 153 2.38 -22.17 -18.42
C GLY A 153 2.68 -20.83 -17.74
N ARG A 154 3.95 -20.40 -17.70
CA ARG A 154 4.31 -19.08 -17.14
C ARG A 154 3.94 -17.91 -18.05
N LEU A 155 3.72 -18.16 -19.34
CA LEU A 155 3.35 -17.15 -20.33
C LEU A 155 1.83 -16.98 -20.44
N ASN A 156 1.07 -18.07 -20.34
CA ASN A 156 -0.40 -18.08 -20.45
C ASN A 156 -1.12 -18.23 -19.10
N GLU A 157 -0.42 -18.03 -17.99
CA GLU A 157 -0.98 -18.05 -16.65
C GLU A 157 -2.19 -17.12 -16.55
N ASN A 158 -3.27 -17.60 -15.91
CA ASN A 158 -4.45 -16.78 -15.66
C ASN A 158 -4.02 -15.48 -14.94
N PRO A 159 -4.44 -14.29 -15.42
CA PRO A 159 -3.94 -13.03 -14.88
C PRO A 159 -4.29 -12.80 -13.41
N VAL A 160 -5.42 -13.33 -12.95
CA VAL A 160 -5.80 -13.28 -11.53
C VAL A 160 -4.87 -14.12 -10.67
N ASP A 161 -4.56 -15.33 -11.13
CA ASP A 161 -3.61 -16.22 -10.44
C ASP A 161 -2.19 -15.64 -10.49
N ARG A 162 -1.77 -15.10 -11.64
CA ARG A 162 -0.44 -14.50 -11.82
C ARG A 162 -0.23 -13.31 -10.89
N LEU A 163 -1.14 -12.34 -10.86
CA LEU A 163 -1.00 -11.16 -9.99
C LEU A 163 -1.07 -11.57 -8.52
N SER A 164 -2.00 -12.46 -8.14
CA SER A 164 -2.08 -12.98 -6.78
C SER A 164 -0.78 -13.67 -6.33
N ARG A 165 -0.17 -14.47 -7.22
CA ARG A 165 1.12 -15.13 -6.99
C ARG A 165 2.27 -14.12 -6.87
N LEU A 166 2.36 -13.14 -7.78
CA LEU A 166 3.39 -12.10 -7.73
C LEU A 166 3.31 -11.30 -6.41
N ILE A 167 2.09 -10.95 -5.97
CA ILE A 167 1.89 -10.26 -4.70
C ILE A 167 2.43 -11.11 -3.53
N ARG A 168 2.04 -12.39 -3.48
CA ARG A 168 2.41 -13.32 -2.40
C ARG A 168 3.91 -13.60 -2.35
N ASP A 169 4.49 -13.91 -3.50
CA ASP A 169 5.81 -14.54 -3.54
C ASP A 169 6.92 -13.53 -3.85
N HIS A 170 6.61 -12.32 -4.37
CA HIS A 170 7.61 -11.35 -4.82
C HIS A 170 7.38 -9.95 -4.26
N PHE A 171 6.19 -9.39 -4.41
CA PHE A 171 5.98 -7.96 -4.12
C PHE A 171 6.12 -7.65 -2.62
N TRP A 172 5.60 -8.51 -1.74
CA TRP A 172 5.80 -8.31 -0.30
C TRP A 172 7.26 -8.32 0.10
N ASP A 173 8.08 -9.19 -0.49
CA ASP A 173 9.51 -9.21 -0.22
C ASP A 173 10.20 -7.97 -0.80
N GLY A 174 9.80 -7.52 -1.99
CA GLY A 174 10.27 -6.28 -2.61
C GLY A 174 9.92 -5.01 -1.81
N LEU A 175 8.84 -5.04 -1.04
CA LEU A 175 8.41 -3.96 -0.13
C LEU A 175 8.89 -4.14 1.32
N THR A 176 9.51 -5.27 1.67
CA THR A 176 9.96 -5.50 3.05
C THR A 176 11.25 -4.72 3.33
N ARG A 177 11.29 -4.01 4.46
CA ARG A 177 12.45 -3.29 4.96
C ARG A 177 12.74 -3.69 6.40
N ARG A 178 13.96 -3.41 6.84
CA ARG A 178 14.41 -3.40 8.25
C ARG A 178 15.20 -2.11 8.46
N ILE A 179 15.26 -1.61 9.68
CA ILE A 179 16.16 -0.52 10.05
C ILE A 179 17.21 -1.11 11.00
N ASP A 180 18.34 -1.50 10.44
CA ASP A 180 19.50 -2.07 11.14
C ASP A 180 20.77 -1.96 10.27
N ALA A 181 21.89 -2.52 10.72
CA ALA A 181 23.18 -2.46 10.03
C ALA A 181 23.15 -2.95 8.55
N SER A 182 22.20 -3.83 8.20
CA SER A 182 22.11 -4.40 6.85
C SER A 182 21.54 -3.42 5.81
N SER A 183 20.79 -2.41 6.26
CA SER A 183 20.00 -1.52 5.40
C SER A 183 20.22 -0.03 5.68
N ILE A 184 20.82 0.34 6.81
CA ILE A 184 20.87 1.73 7.29
C ILE A 184 21.51 2.69 6.28
N GLU A 185 22.47 2.23 5.49
CA GLU A 185 23.11 3.02 4.43
C GLU A 185 22.12 3.51 3.37
N ILE A 186 21.12 2.68 3.07
CA ILE A 186 20.08 2.98 2.08
C ILE A 186 18.91 3.68 2.77
N ALA A 187 18.43 3.12 3.89
CA ALA A 187 17.23 3.59 4.57
C ALA A 187 17.40 4.98 5.19
N ALA A 188 18.57 5.31 5.73
CA ALA A 188 18.79 6.61 6.37
C ALA A 188 19.08 7.74 5.38
N ARG A 189 19.40 7.43 4.10
CA ARG A 189 19.48 8.47 3.06
C ARG A 189 18.09 9.03 2.82
N ASP A 190 18.01 10.35 2.77
CA ASP A 190 16.76 11.06 2.60
C ASP A 190 16.79 11.84 1.27
N PRO A 191 15.98 11.47 0.27
CA PRO A 191 15.89 12.25 -0.96
C PRO A 191 15.27 13.64 -0.74
N LYS A 192 14.71 13.92 0.45
CA LYS A 192 14.11 15.19 0.85
C LYS A 192 15.03 15.99 1.80
N ASP A 193 16.30 15.59 1.93
CA ASP A 193 17.30 16.38 2.64
C ASP A 193 17.89 17.44 1.69
N TRP A 194 17.43 18.68 1.87
CA TRP A 194 17.82 19.85 1.08
C TRP A 194 19.03 20.60 1.67
N THR A 195 19.74 20.04 2.65
CA THR A 195 20.87 20.69 3.31
C THR A 195 22.14 20.65 2.46
N ASP A 196 23.13 21.51 2.78
CA ASP A 196 24.37 21.63 2.00
C ASP A 196 25.28 20.39 2.09
N ASP A 197 25.13 19.56 3.12
CA ASP A 197 25.88 18.31 3.32
C ASP A 197 24.92 17.21 3.79
N PRO A 198 24.13 16.65 2.86
CA PRO A 198 23.15 15.61 3.19
C PRO A 198 23.89 14.35 3.63
N ARG A 199 23.55 13.86 4.82
CA ARG A 199 24.19 12.68 5.42
C ARG A 199 23.12 11.71 5.90
N PRO A 200 23.33 10.39 5.76
CA PRO A 200 22.48 9.41 6.41
C PRO A 200 22.50 9.66 7.92
N ARG A 201 21.34 9.90 8.51
CA ARG A 201 21.20 10.20 9.94
C ARG A 201 20.13 9.32 10.56
N ILE A 202 20.41 8.83 11.77
CA ILE A 202 19.43 8.13 12.61
C ILE A 202 19.30 8.80 13.97
N TYR A 203 18.06 9.06 14.36
CA TYR A 203 17.66 9.56 15.67
C TYR A 203 17.14 8.39 16.51
N VAL A 204 17.75 8.19 17.67
CA VAL A 204 17.41 7.13 18.62
C VAL A 204 16.69 7.76 19.82
N PRO A 205 15.57 7.20 20.30
CA PRO A 205 14.87 7.77 21.44
C PRO A 205 15.68 7.62 22.73
N TYR A 206 15.55 8.60 23.63
CA TYR A 206 16.17 8.58 24.96
C TYR A 206 15.90 7.27 25.75
N GLY A 207 14.71 6.68 25.55
CA GLY A 207 14.28 5.45 26.22
C GLY A 207 14.86 4.14 25.67
N ALA A 208 15.73 4.18 24.65
CA ALA A 208 16.35 2.99 24.04
C ALA A 208 17.89 3.14 23.91
N PRO A 209 18.63 3.34 25.03
CA PRO A 209 20.07 3.57 25.00
C PRO A 209 20.87 2.42 24.36
N GLU A 210 20.37 1.19 24.42
CA GLU A 210 20.98 0.02 23.78
C GLU A 210 20.98 0.12 22.25
N GLN A 211 19.94 0.71 21.64
CA GLN A 211 19.92 0.96 20.20
C GLN A 211 20.92 2.06 19.82
N TYR A 212 21.10 3.07 20.68
CA TYR A 212 22.06 4.15 20.44
C TYR A 212 23.49 3.62 20.37
N GLU A 213 23.87 2.78 21.33
CA GLU A 213 25.18 2.12 21.31
C GLU A 213 25.33 1.15 20.13
N TYR A 214 24.26 0.47 19.72
CA TYR A 214 24.27 -0.35 18.51
C TYR A 214 24.59 0.47 17.25
N TYR A 215 23.85 1.54 16.98
CA TYR A 215 24.08 2.35 15.78
C TYR A 215 25.42 3.07 15.80
N LYS A 216 25.93 3.48 16.98
CA LYS A 216 27.29 4.00 17.11
C LYS A 216 28.34 2.99 16.68
N LYS A 217 28.23 1.73 17.14
CA LYS A 217 29.13 0.65 16.70
C LYS A 217 29.06 0.44 15.19
N VAL A 218 27.86 0.52 14.59
CA VAL A 218 27.69 0.44 13.13
C VAL A 218 28.41 1.59 12.43
N ALA A 219 28.29 2.83 12.92
CA ALA A 219 28.96 3.99 12.36
C ALA A 219 30.49 3.91 12.50
N GLU A 220 31.00 3.40 13.62
CA GLU A 220 32.44 3.18 13.86
C GLU A 220 33.02 2.06 12.98
N ALA A 221 32.25 0.97 12.78
CA ALA A 221 32.66 -0.14 11.93
C ALA A 221 32.62 0.20 10.43
N ARG A 222 31.77 1.16 10.03
CA ARG A 222 31.54 1.56 8.64
C ARG A 222 31.65 3.09 8.44
N PRO A 223 32.83 3.68 8.66
CA PRO A 223 33.04 5.12 8.57
C PRO A 223 32.77 5.69 7.16
N GLU A 224 32.81 4.85 6.12
CA GLU A 224 32.50 5.23 4.74
C GLU A 224 31.04 5.68 4.54
N ILE A 225 30.11 5.22 5.38
CA ILE A 225 28.70 5.64 5.31
C ILE A 225 28.54 7.10 5.78
N ARG A 226 29.44 7.58 6.66
CA ARG A 226 29.30 8.84 7.41
C ARG A 226 27.97 8.91 8.18
N LEU A 227 27.54 7.78 8.76
CA LEU A 227 26.29 7.67 9.51
C LEU A 227 26.33 8.59 10.74
N ASP A 228 25.39 9.53 10.80
CA ASP A 228 25.21 10.44 11.93
C ASP A 228 24.21 9.84 12.94
N VAL A 229 24.67 9.51 14.15
CA VAL A 229 23.85 8.84 15.18
C VAL A 229 23.55 9.83 16.29
N GLN A 230 22.29 10.20 16.43
CA GLN A 230 21.83 11.23 17.35
C GLN A 230 20.88 10.65 18.40
N LEU A 231 21.08 11.03 19.67
CA LEU A 231 20.15 10.71 20.75
C LEU A 231 19.11 11.82 20.85
N LEU A 232 17.83 11.46 20.78
CA LEU A 232 16.73 12.40 21.02
C LEU A 232 16.66 12.75 22.51
N PRO A 233 16.24 13.98 22.86
CA PRO A 233 15.93 14.33 24.24
C PRO A 233 14.70 13.57 24.74
N GLU A 234 14.55 13.49 26.06
CA GLU A 234 13.41 12.84 26.71
C GLU A 234 12.07 13.48 26.33
N LYS A 235 12.05 14.81 26.12
CA LYS A 235 10.87 15.56 25.68
C LYS A 235 11.08 16.11 24.29
N ILE A 236 10.20 15.73 23.37
CA ILE A 236 10.18 16.21 21.99
C ILE A 236 9.14 17.33 21.91
N THR A 237 9.58 18.55 21.57
CA THR A 237 8.70 19.73 21.43
C THR A 237 8.61 20.18 19.97
N PRO A 238 7.57 20.95 19.59
CA PRO A 238 7.45 21.49 18.23
C PRO A 238 8.65 22.33 17.79
N GLU A 239 9.28 23.07 18.71
CA GLU A 239 10.49 23.86 18.44
C GLU A 239 11.67 22.95 18.11
N LEU A 240 11.86 21.86 18.87
CA LEU A 240 12.90 20.88 18.57
C LEU A 240 12.69 20.25 17.20
N ILE A 241 11.46 19.89 16.87
CA ILE A 241 11.13 19.28 15.57
C ILE A 241 11.48 20.26 14.44
N ARG A 242 11.14 21.54 14.60
CA ARG A 242 11.53 22.60 13.66
C ARG A 242 13.06 22.71 13.54
N ASP A 243 13.78 22.74 14.65
CA ASP A 243 15.25 22.89 14.65
C ASP A 243 15.94 21.69 13.99
N MET A 244 15.33 20.50 14.07
CA MET A 244 15.78 19.29 13.36
C MET A 244 15.58 19.37 11.83
N ASN A 245 14.90 20.37 11.29
CA ASN A 245 14.77 20.56 9.84
C ASN A 245 16.12 20.84 9.17
N GLU A 246 17.07 21.44 9.90
CA GLU A 246 18.45 21.63 9.41
C GLU A 246 19.28 20.34 9.42
N LYS A 247 18.77 19.29 10.07
CA LYS A 247 19.43 18.00 10.24
C LYS A 247 18.39 16.86 10.20
N PRO A 248 17.71 16.64 9.07
CA PRO A 248 16.71 15.59 8.97
C PRO A 248 17.35 14.21 9.18
N GLY A 249 16.55 13.25 9.61
CA GLY A 249 17.04 11.89 9.85
C GLY A 249 15.91 10.87 10.05
N LEU A 250 16.26 9.61 9.82
CA LEU A 250 15.42 8.45 10.09
C LEU A 250 15.24 8.30 11.61
N LEU A 251 14.09 7.78 12.04
CA LEU A 251 13.82 7.45 13.43
C LEU A 251 13.99 5.95 13.64
N ALA A 252 14.63 5.59 14.74
CA ALA A 252 14.75 4.19 15.12
C ALA A 252 13.36 3.56 15.39
N VAL A 253 13.24 2.26 15.19
CA VAL A 253 12.01 1.49 15.42
C VAL A 253 12.33 0.28 16.30
N GLU A 254 11.35 -0.59 16.54
CA GLU A 254 11.52 -1.75 17.41
C GLU A 254 12.62 -2.69 16.90
N THR A 255 13.39 -3.24 17.84
CA THR A 255 14.47 -4.18 17.56
C THR A 255 14.30 -5.44 18.38
N GLU A 256 14.74 -6.57 17.83
CA GLU A 256 14.90 -7.82 18.57
C GLU A 256 16.38 -8.09 18.87
N GLN A 257 16.65 -8.73 20.01
CA GLN A 257 17.98 -9.24 20.32
C GLN A 257 18.21 -10.57 19.60
N VAL A 258 19.29 -10.66 18.84
CA VAL A 258 19.69 -11.86 18.10
C VAL A 258 21.14 -12.24 18.43
N ILE A 259 21.51 -13.48 18.15
CA ILE A 259 22.90 -13.93 18.20
C ILE A 259 23.43 -13.83 16.77
N ASP A 260 24.55 -13.15 16.59
CA ASP A 260 25.24 -13.07 15.30
C ASP A 260 25.89 -14.43 15.00
N ASP A 261 25.51 -15.05 13.88
CA ASP A 261 25.97 -16.40 13.51
C ASP A 261 27.48 -16.47 13.24
N THR A 262 28.13 -15.34 12.95
CA THR A 262 29.56 -15.28 12.61
C THR A 262 30.43 -15.10 13.85
N THR A 263 30.00 -14.24 14.76
CA THR A 263 30.76 -13.85 15.96
C THR A 263 30.31 -14.59 17.23
N GLY A 264 29.08 -15.11 17.24
CA GLY A 264 28.44 -15.68 18.43
C GLY A 264 28.02 -14.64 19.47
N GLU A 265 28.17 -13.34 19.16
CA GLU A 265 27.84 -12.25 20.08
C GLU A 265 26.37 -11.85 19.99
N LYS A 266 25.84 -11.28 21.08
CA LYS A 266 24.49 -10.70 21.07
C LYS A 266 24.51 -9.35 20.35
N THR A 267 23.61 -9.19 19.39
CA THR A 267 23.42 -7.94 18.63
C THR A 267 21.93 -7.61 18.50
N LEU A 268 21.63 -6.46 17.89
CA LEU A 268 20.27 -6.04 17.60
C LEU A 268 19.95 -6.21 16.11
N ARG A 269 18.70 -6.56 15.83
CA ARG A 269 18.14 -6.63 14.48
C ARG A 269 16.82 -5.87 14.46
N GLY A 270 16.61 -5.03 13.45
CA GLY A 270 15.38 -4.27 13.30
C GLY A 270 14.21 -5.19 12.99
N LEU A 271 13.05 -4.97 13.61
CA LEU A 271 11.85 -5.69 13.23
C LEU A 271 11.44 -5.31 11.80
N PRO A 272 11.06 -6.28 10.96
CA PRO A 272 10.73 -6.01 9.57
C PRO A 272 9.39 -5.27 9.47
N PHE A 273 9.25 -4.48 8.42
CA PHE A 273 7.99 -3.83 8.05
C PHE A 273 7.87 -3.73 6.54
N VAL A 274 6.67 -3.40 6.08
CA VAL A 274 6.37 -3.17 4.66
C VAL A 274 6.27 -1.67 4.42
N VAL A 275 6.83 -1.22 3.29
CA VAL A 275 6.70 0.18 2.83
C VAL A 275 5.61 0.30 1.75
N PRO A 276 5.01 1.48 1.54
CA PRO A 276 3.95 1.65 0.53
C PRO A 276 4.39 1.35 -0.90
N GLY A 277 5.66 1.57 -1.24
CA GLY A 277 6.18 1.39 -2.60
C GLY A 277 7.71 1.39 -2.63
N GLY A 278 8.31 0.89 -3.72
CA GLY A 278 9.76 0.65 -3.81
C GLY A 278 10.66 1.86 -3.52
N ARG A 279 10.17 3.09 -3.78
CA ARG A 279 10.90 4.34 -3.53
C ARG A 279 11.01 4.73 -2.04
N PHE A 280 10.14 4.20 -1.19
CA PHE A 280 10.05 4.57 0.22
C PHE A 280 10.93 3.65 1.08
N ASN A 281 11.44 4.18 2.18
CA ASN A 281 12.24 3.42 3.16
C ASN A 281 11.72 3.55 4.60
N GLU A 282 10.65 4.30 4.78
CA GLU A 282 10.03 4.62 6.06
C GLU A 282 8.82 3.73 6.33
N LEU A 283 8.63 3.35 7.59
CA LEU A 283 7.35 2.83 8.06
C LEU A 283 6.32 3.97 8.05
N TYR A 284 5.21 3.78 7.34
CA TYR A 284 4.06 4.69 7.28
C TYR A 284 2.94 4.25 8.23
N GLY A 285 2.08 5.18 8.65
CA GLY A 285 1.01 4.90 9.63
C GLY A 285 -0.13 4.04 9.09
N TRP A 286 -1.01 4.63 8.29
CA TRP A 286 -2.26 3.96 7.89
C TRP A 286 -2.09 2.96 6.74
N ASP A 287 -1.08 3.13 5.87
CA ASP A 287 -0.72 2.18 4.81
C ASP A 287 -0.45 0.78 5.39
N SER A 288 0.30 0.72 6.50
CA SER A 288 0.66 -0.54 7.15
C SER A 288 -0.54 -1.33 7.68
N TYR A 289 -1.63 -0.66 8.05
CA TYR A 289 -2.88 -1.37 8.36
C TYR A 289 -3.45 -2.03 7.10
N MET A 290 -3.53 -1.29 5.98
CA MET A 290 -4.05 -1.84 4.72
C MET A 290 -3.18 -2.99 4.22
N GLU A 291 -1.86 -2.82 4.25
CA GLU A 291 -0.87 -3.86 3.93
C GLU A 291 -1.04 -5.09 4.81
N SER A 292 -1.26 -4.90 6.12
CA SER A 292 -1.48 -6.02 7.05
C SER A 292 -2.67 -6.88 6.66
N LEU A 293 -3.74 -6.32 6.08
CA LEU A 293 -4.88 -7.10 5.59
C LEU A 293 -4.45 -8.05 4.47
N GLY A 294 -3.61 -7.58 3.55
CA GLY A 294 -3.05 -8.41 2.47
C GLY A 294 -2.03 -9.44 2.96
N LEU A 295 -1.15 -9.04 3.88
CA LEU A 295 -0.16 -9.92 4.49
C LEU A 295 -0.80 -11.09 5.23
N LEU A 296 -1.89 -10.85 5.97
CA LEU A 296 -2.62 -11.88 6.71
C LEU A 296 -3.40 -12.84 5.79
N VAL A 297 -3.82 -12.39 4.60
CA VAL A 297 -4.39 -13.26 3.55
C VAL A 297 -3.31 -14.16 2.96
N ASN A 298 -2.08 -13.65 2.85
CA ASN A 298 -0.94 -14.35 2.27
C ASN A 298 -0.07 -15.07 3.33
N ASP A 299 -0.60 -15.26 4.54
CA ASP A 299 0.05 -15.91 5.69
C ASP A 299 1.43 -15.34 6.09
N ARG A 300 1.69 -14.06 5.78
CA ARG A 300 2.85 -13.27 6.24
C ARG A 300 2.56 -12.59 7.58
N VAL A 301 2.14 -13.40 8.55
CA VAL A 301 1.73 -12.94 9.89
C VAL A 301 2.90 -12.31 10.65
N ASP A 302 4.12 -12.77 10.38
CA ASP A 302 5.37 -12.26 10.93
C ASP A 302 5.57 -10.76 10.65
N LEU A 303 5.32 -10.33 9.41
CA LEU A 303 5.43 -8.93 8.99
C LEU A 303 4.35 -8.06 9.65
N ALA A 304 3.10 -8.55 9.68
CA ALA A 304 2.00 -7.82 10.32
C ALA A 304 2.22 -7.67 11.84
N LYS A 305 2.68 -8.74 12.52
CA LYS A 305 3.06 -8.70 13.96
C LYS A 305 4.15 -7.68 14.21
N SER A 306 5.18 -7.67 13.37
CA SER A 306 6.32 -6.76 13.48
C SER A 306 5.92 -5.28 13.30
N MET A 307 5.03 -4.97 12.36
CA MET A 307 4.51 -3.60 12.19
C MET A 307 3.68 -3.12 13.39
N VAL A 308 2.87 -3.99 14.00
CA VAL A 308 2.16 -3.64 15.25
C VAL A 308 3.14 -3.32 16.38
N LEU A 309 4.22 -4.10 16.50
CA LEU A 309 5.27 -3.86 17.51
C LEU A 309 6.03 -2.55 17.22
N ASN A 310 6.34 -2.26 15.97
CA ASN A 310 6.91 -0.97 15.58
C ASN A 310 5.98 0.21 15.93
N PHE A 311 4.67 0.08 15.77
CA PHE A 311 3.72 1.10 16.23
C PHE A 311 3.67 1.24 17.75
N CYS A 312 3.74 0.13 18.49
CA CYS A 312 3.85 0.19 19.95
C CYS A 312 5.11 0.96 20.37
N PHE A 313 6.25 0.68 19.74
CA PHE A 313 7.51 1.40 19.95
C PHE A 313 7.37 2.89 19.65
N CYS A 314 6.77 3.27 18.51
CA CYS A 314 6.52 4.66 18.17
C CYS A 314 5.64 5.38 19.20
N ILE A 315 4.59 4.74 19.70
CA ILE A 315 3.73 5.33 20.73
C ILE A 315 4.45 5.43 22.09
N GLU A 316 5.26 4.43 22.44
CA GLU A 316 6.03 4.40 23.67
C GLU A 316 7.05 5.55 23.69
N HIS A 317 7.80 5.74 22.60
CA HIS A 317 8.95 6.64 22.54
C HIS A 317 8.69 8.00 21.87
N TYR A 318 7.83 8.06 20.86
CA TYR A 318 7.49 9.29 20.11
C TYR A 318 6.09 9.82 20.47
N GLY A 319 5.35 9.08 21.29
CA GLY A 319 4.03 9.45 21.82
C GLY A 319 2.86 9.21 20.88
N LYS A 320 3.10 8.79 19.63
CA LYS A 320 2.06 8.56 18.61
C LYS A 320 2.57 7.63 17.52
N ILE A 321 1.65 7.03 16.75
CA ILE A 321 2.00 6.55 15.41
C ILE A 321 2.34 7.76 14.55
N LEU A 322 3.47 7.69 13.84
CA LEU A 322 3.94 8.79 13.01
C LEU A 322 3.37 8.67 11.60
N ASN A 323 3.29 9.79 10.88
CA ASN A 323 3.01 9.75 9.43
C ASN A 323 4.01 8.85 8.70
N ALA A 324 5.30 9.13 8.90
CA ALA A 324 6.37 8.19 8.60
C ALA A 324 7.52 8.33 9.61
N THR A 325 8.44 7.38 9.65
CA THR A 325 9.53 7.32 10.64
C THR A 325 10.72 8.24 10.34
N ARG A 326 10.45 9.55 10.16
CA ARG A 326 11.46 10.62 9.96
C ARG A 326 11.25 11.76 10.96
N SER A 327 12.32 12.49 11.28
CA SER A 327 12.31 13.57 12.28
C SER A 327 11.23 14.64 12.05
N TYR A 328 11.06 15.11 10.82
CA TYR A 328 10.07 16.14 10.46
C TYR A 328 8.61 15.65 10.53
N TYR A 329 8.37 14.36 10.79
CA TYR A 329 7.05 13.79 11.07
C TYR A 329 6.76 13.60 12.56
N LEU A 330 7.67 13.90 13.49
CA LEU A 330 7.46 13.73 14.94
C LEU A 330 6.21 14.50 15.49
N GLY A 331 5.83 15.59 14.83
CA GLY A 331 4.63 16.38 15.17
C GLY A 331 3.33 15.87 14.55
N ARG A 332 3.41 14.93 13.60
CA ARG A 332 2.32 14.56 12.69
C ARG A 332 2.03 13.05 12.72
N SER A 333 0.76 12.71 12.91
CA SER A 333 0.26 11.33 12.89
C SER A 333 -0.30 10.94 11.50
N GLN A 334 -1.05 9.85 11.46
CA GLN A 334 -1.93 9.40 10.37
C GLN A 334 -3.20 8.72 10.94
N PRO A 335 -4.23 8.42 10.13
CA PRO A 335 -5.48 7.83 10.61
C PRO A 335 -5.25 6.55 11.47
N PRO A 336 -5.83 6.47 12.69
CA PRO A 336 -5.46 5.43 13.67
C PRO A 336 -6.19 4.09 13.46
N PHE A 337 -5.43 3.01 13.22
CA PHE A 337 -5.95 1.64 12.99
C PHE A 337 -5.37 0.56 13.93
N LEU A 338 -4.57 0.94 14.94
CA LEU A 338 -3.80 -0.02 15.75
C LEU A 338 -4.65 -1.10 16.41
N THR A 339 -5.84 -0.78 16.92
CA THR A 339 -6.68 -1.75 17.63
C THR A 339 -7.17 -2.88 16.73
N ASP A 340 -7.64 -2.55 15.52
CA ASP A 340 -8.11 -3.56 14.56
C ASP A 340 -6.94 -4.35 13.99
N MET A 341 -5.82 -3.68 13.69
CA MET A 341 -4.58 -4.31 13.23
C MET A 341 -4.08 -5.36 14.22
N ALA A 342 -3.96 -4.99 15.50
CA ALA A 342 -3.50 -5.88 16.57
C ALA A 342 -4.45 -7.05 16.81
N LEU A 343 -5.76 -6.82 16.77
CA LEU A 343 -6.76 -7.87 16.93
C LEU A 343 -6.70 -8.91 15.80
N ARG A 344 -6.53 -8.47 14.54
CA ARG A 344 -6.42 -9.37 13.39
C ARG A 344 -5.15 -10.22 13.44
N VAL A 345 -4.03 -9.62 13.84
CA VAL A 345 -2.78 -10.37 14.07
C VAL A 345 -3.00 -11.37 15.21
N TYR A 346 -3.55 -10.92 16.35
CA TYR A 346 -3.81 -11.76 17.51
C TYR A 346 -4.66 -12.98 17.16
N GLU A 347 -5.70 -12.85 16.34
CA GLU A 347 -6.51 -13.99 15.92
C GLU A 347 -5.71 -15.08 15.18
N LYS A 348 -4.67 -14.70 14.43
CA LYS A 348 -3.76 -15.63 13.76
C LYS A 348 -2.74 -16.25 14.74
N ILE A 349 -2.26 -15.48 15.71
CA ILE A 349 -1.19 -15.91 16.62
C ILE A 349 -1.67 -16.38 18.00
N LYS A 350 -2.96 -16.38 18.32
CA LYS A 350 -3.50 -16.68 19.68
C LYS A 350 -3.09 -18.03 20.28
N HIS A 351 -2.52 -18.91 19.48
CA HIS A 351 -1.97 -20.20 19.90
C HIS A 351 -0.50 -20.10 20.35
N GLU A 352 0.19 -18.99 20.06
CA GLU A 352 1.55 -18.68 20.51
C GLU A 352 1.56 -18.29 21.99
N PRO A 353 2.59 -18.69 22.76
CA PRO A 353 2.66 -18.41 24.20
C PRO A 353 2.65 -16.91 24.58
N ASP A 354 3.16 -16.04 23.71
CA ASP A 354 3.31 -14.59 23.93
C ASP A 354 2.15 -13.77 23.32
N ALA A 355 1.14 -14.42 22.72
CA ALA A 355 0.09 -13.73 21.98
C ALA A 355 -0.76 -12.78 22.85
N GLU A 356 -1.10 -13.19 24.08
CA GLU A 356 -1.86 -12.35 25.00
C GLU A 356 -1.04 -11.12 25.43
N GLU A 357 0.27 -11.28 25.62
CA GLU A 357 1.18 -10.19 25.96
C GLU A 357 1.37 -9.21 24.79
N PHE A 358 1.50 -9.73 23.57
CA PHE A 358 1.48 -8.93 22.34
C PHE A 358 0.22 -8.06 22.26
N LEU A 359 -0.96 -8.66 22.46
CA LEU A 359 -2.22 -7.92 22.42
C LEU A 359 -2.31 -6.92 23.58
N ARG A 360 -1.84 -7.29 24.77
CA ARG A 360 -1.81 -6.42 25.95
C ARG A 360 -0.99 -5.16 25.69
N ARG A 361 0.22 -5.30 25.13
CA ARG A 361 1.09 -4.18 24.75
C ARG A 361 0.40 -3.28 23.73
N ALA A 362 -0.17 -3.86 22.67
CA ALA A 362 -0.86 -3.10 21.63
C ALA A 362 -2.08 -2.32 22.16
N ILE A 363 -2.90 -2.93 23.02
CA ILE A 363 -4.06 -2.24 23.62
C ILE A 363 -3.61 -1.13 24.58
N LEU A 364 -2.54 -1.32 25.35
CA LEU A 364 -1.99 -0.26 26.20
C LEU A 364 -1.43 0.90 25.38
N ALA A 365 -0.72 0.61 24.28
CA ALA A 365 -0.27 1.63 23.34
C ALA A 365 -1.47 2.38 22.73
N ALA A 366 -2.50 1.67 22.26
CA ALA A 366 -3.71 2.29 21.72
C ALA A 366 -4.46 3.16 22.76
N ILE A 367 -4.50 2.76 24.03
CA ILE A 367 -5.07 3.57 25.12
C ILE A 367 -4.25 4.84 25.32
N LYS A 368 -2.92 4.74 25.34
CA LYS A 368 -2.03 5.90 25.45
C LYS A 368 -2.24 6.85 24.26
N GLU A 369 -2.23 6.34 23.03
CA GLU A 369 -2.46 7.11 21.81
C GLU A 369 -3.84 7.81 21.81
N TYR A 370 -4.90 7.09 22.19
CA TYR A 370 -6.25 7.66 22.28
C TYR A 370 -6.27 8.91 23.19
N HIS A 371 -5.68 8.82 24.39
CA HIS A 371 -5.74 9.92 25.36
C HIS A 371 -4.72 11.03 25.10
N SER A 372 -3.50 10.67 24.70
CA SER A 372 -2.38 11.62 24.59
C SER A 372 -2.23 12.26 23.20
N VAL A 373 -3.03 11.82 22.22
CA VAL A 373 -3.01 12.35 20.84
C VAL A 373 -4.40 12.77 20.41
N TRP A 374 -5.35 11.82 20.39
CA TRP A 374 -6.61 12.02 19.67
C TRP A 374 -7.70 12.69 20.49
N THR A 375 -7.77 12.43 21.80
CA THR A 375 -8.74 13.04 22.70
C THR A 375 -8.10 14.01 23.71
N CYS A 376 -7.04 14.68 23.28
CA CYS A 376 -6.46 15.84 23.97
C CYS A 376 -6.44 17.05 23.03
N GLU A 377 -6.28 18.24 23.60
CA GLU A 377 -6.00 19.44 22.83
C GLU A 377 -4.64 19.29 22.11
N PRO A 378 -4.48 19.85 20.89
CA PRO A 378 -5.47 20.66 20.16
C PRO A 378 -6.45 19.85 19.28
N ARG A 379 -6.29 18.53 19.16
CA ARG A 379 -7.15 17.68 18.30
C ARG A 379 -8.59 17.58 18.80
N LEU A 380 -8.77 17.43 20.11
CA LEU A 380 -10.08 17.43 20.74
C LEU A 380 -10.75 18.80 20.62
N ASP A 381 -11.96 18.85 20.07
CA ASP A 381 -12.84 19.99 20.22
C ASP A 381 -13.67 19.83 21.51
N ALA A 382 -13.48 20.73 22.47
CA ALA A 382 -14.15 20.69 23.76
C ALA A 382 -15.67 20.86 23.66
N ALA A 383 -16.17 21.58 22.65
CA ALA A 383 -17.59 21.88 22.51
C ALA A 383 -18.40 20.66 22.07
N THR A 384 -17.94 19.94 21.04
CA THR A 384 -18.60 18.73 20.53
C THR A 384 -18.15 17.47 21.27
N GLY A 385 -16.92 17.45 21.78
CA GLY A 385 -16.25 16.25 22.30
C GLY A 385 -15.75 15.31 21.19
N LEU A 386 -15.74 15.77 19.93
CA LEU A 386 -15.17 15.07 18.78
C LEU A 386 -13.73 15.51 18.53
N SER A 387 -13.02 14.73 17.73
CA SER A 387 -11.62 14.98 17.39
C SER A 387 -11.47 15.45 15.95
N ARG A 388 -10.40 16.22 15.71
CA ARG A 388 -10.00 16.79 14.43
C ARG A 388 -8.56 16.39 14.13
N TYR A 389 -8.19 16.33 12.86
CA TYR A 389 -6.79 16.32 12.48
C TYR A 389 -6.22 17.71 12.73
N ARG A 390 -5.45 17.88 13.80
CA ARG A 390 -4.89 19.18 14.21
C ARG A 390 -3.52 18.95 14.82
N PRO A 391 -2.50 18.66 13.99
CA PRO A 391 -1.20 18.27 14.46
C PRO A 391 -0.43 19.41 15.12
N GLU A 392 0.57 19.01 15.89
CA GLU A 392 1.59 19.93 16.40
C GLU A 392 2.63 20.18 15.29
N GLY A 393 3.30 21.32 15.35
CA GLY A 393 4.36 21.68 14.39
C GLY A 393 4.40 23.18 14.12
N LEU A 394 5.59 23.68 13.84
CA LEU A 394 5.87 25.10 13.62
C LEU A 394 6.49 25.32 12.25
N GLY A 395 6.21 26.48 11.66
CA GLY A 395 6.83 26.93 10.42
C GLY A 395 6.37 26.20 9.16
N VAL A 396 7.16 26.37 8.10
CA VAL A 396 6.98 25.76 6.78
C VAL A 396 7.42 24.29 6.83
N PRO A 397 6.61 23.32 6.35
CA PRO A 397 7.01 21.92 6.24
C PRO A 397 8.28 21.76 5.38
N PRO A 398 9.35 21.12 5.89
CA PRO A 398 10.62 21.03 5.18
C PRO A 398 10.65 19.96 4.07
N GLU A 399 9.74 18.98 4.14
CA GLU A 399 9.82 17.78 3.30
C GLU A 399 9.22 17.95 1.90
N THR A 400 8.62 19.11 1.63
CA THR A 400 8.04 19.43 0.32
C THR A 400 9.13 19.82 -0.67
N GLU A 401 8.80 19.78 -1.96
CA GLU A 401 9.65 20.35 -2.99
C GLU A 401 9.93 21.84 -2.69
N ALA A 402 11.14 22.30 -3.01
CA ALA A 402 11.59 23.67 -2.69
C ALA A 402 10.66 24.76 -3.25
N THR A 403 9.98 24.49 -4.36
CA THR A 403 9.06 25.42 -5.03
C THR A 403 7.61 25.31 -4.54
N HIS A 404 7.28 24.31 -3.73
CA HIS A 404 5.90 23.95 -3.41
C HIS A 404 5.11 25.12 -2.79
N PHE A 405 5.69 25.81 -1.81
CA PHE A 405 5.04 26.92 -1.10
C PHE A 405 5.42 28.31 -1.63
N VAL A 406 6.18 28.41 -2.73
CA VAL A 406 6.66 29.71 -3.23
C VAL A 406 5.51 30.67 -3.52
N HIS A 407 4.47 30.19 -4.20
CA HIS A 407 3.30 30.99 -4.55
C HIS A 407 2.49 31.47 -3.33
N ILE A 408 2.47 30.69 -2.24
CA ILE A 408 1.81 31.06 -0.97
C ILE A 408 2.64 32.10 -0.21
N LEU A 409 3.97 31.97 -0.23
CA LEU A 409 4.88 32.84 0.52
C LEU A 409 5.19 34.15 -0.20
N GLU A 410 5.09 34.21 -1.53
CA GLU A 410 5.44 35.37 -2.36
C GLU A 410 4.77 36.70 -1.93
N PRO A 411 3.46 36.75 -1.59
CA PRO A 411 2.84 37.97 -1.10
C PRO A 411 3.46 38.49 0.20
N TYR A 412 3.82 37.59 1.11
CA TYR A 412 4.44 37.93 2.40
C TYR A 412 5.90 38.33 2.22
N ILE A 413 6.64 37.65 1.35
CA ILE A 413 8.02 38.01 0.99
C ILE A 413 8.08 39.44 0.45
N LYS A 414 7.15 39.81 -0.45
CA LYS A 414 7.01 41.18 -0.97
C LYS A 414 6.61 42.18 0.13
N LYS A 415 5.71 41.80 1.04
CA LYS A 415 5.27 42.63 2.18
C LYS A 415 6.43 43.01 3.09
N TYR A 416 7.34 42.08 3.39
CA TYR A 416 8.50 42.32 4.28
C TYR A 416 9.78 42.74 3.55
N ASN A 417 9.79 42.73 2.22
CA ASN A 417 10.96 43.06 1.39
C ASN A 417 12.21 42.25 1.79
N MET A 418 12.03 40.93 1.90
CA MET A 418 13.09 39.96 2.23
C MET A 418 13.35 39.01 1.05
N GLU A 419 14.49 38.34 1.07
CA GLU A 419 14.72 37.19 0.19
C GLU A 419 13.97 35.94 0.70
N PHE A 420 13.66 34.98 -0.19
CA PHE A 420 12.86 33.79 0.17
C PHE A 420 13.41 33.02 1.38
N LYS A 421 14.70 32.70 1.38
CA LYS A 421 15.35 31.95 2.47
C LYS A 421 15.35 32.71 3.79
N GLU A 422 15.51 34.04 3.72
CA GLU A 422 15.51 34.91 4.90
C GLU A 422 14.11 34.98 5.51
N PHE A 423 13.08 35.18 4.68
CA PHE A 423 11.69 35.19 5.13
C PHE A 423 11.29 33.87 5.78
N VAL A 424 11.59 32.72 5.14
CA VAL A 424 11.27 31.39 5.69
C VAL A 424 11.94 31.18 7.05
N ARG A 425 13.22 31.58 7.20
CA ARG A 425 13.91 31.54 8.49
C ARG A 425 13.19 32.42 9.52
N ALA A 426 12.97 33.69 9.19
CA ALA A 426 12.37 34.66 10.11
C ALA A 426 10.97 34.20 10.57
N TYR A 427 10.17 33.65 9.66
CA TYR A 427 8.87 33.06 9.97
C TYR A 427 8.98 31.81 10.85
N ASN A 428 9.83 30.84 10.47
CA ASN A 428 10.00 29.58 11.22
C ASN A 428 10.45 29.82 12.67
N TYR A 429 11.30 30.83 12.90
CA TYR A 429 11.84 31.17 14.22
C TYR A 429 11.00 32.21 14.98
N GLY A 430 9.86 32.65 14.44
CA GLY A 430 8.95 33.58 15.09
C GLY A 430 9.46 35.03 15.16
N GLU A 431 10.45 35.38 14.35
CA GLU A 431 10.89 36.77 14.15
C GLU A 431 9.82 37.56 13.36
N ILE A 432 9.07 36.86 12.49
CA ILE A 432 7.87 37.36 11.80
C ILE A 432 6.66 36.55 12.28
N HIS A 433 5.55 37.24 12.55
CA HIS A 433 4.29 36.63 12.93
C HIS A 433 3.19 37.01 11.95
N GLU A 434 2.61 36.00 11.29
CA GLU A 434 1.53 36.14 10.30
C GLU A 434 0.45 35.10 10.60
N PRO A 435 -0.61 35.47 11.35
CA PRO A 435 -1.66 34.53 11.75
C PRO A 435 -2.35 33.81 10.60
N GLU A 436 -2.53 34.48 9.46
CA GLU A 436 -3.12 33.88 8.25
C GLU A 436 -2.22 32.77 7.67
N LEU A 437 -0.89 32.94 7.77
CA LEU A 437 0.07 31.95 7.34
C LEU A 437 0.19 30.79 8.34
N ASP A 438 0.09 31.09 9.65
CA ASP A 438 0.02 30.09 10.71
C ASP A 438 -1.20 29.18 10.52
N GLU A 439 -2.36 29.76 10.20
CA GLU A 439 -3.60 29.07 9.90
C GLU A 439 -3.47 28.21 8.65
N TYR A 440 -2.93 28.75 7.54
CA TYR A 440 -2.66 28.00 6.32
C TYR A 440 -1.83 26.74 6.59
N PHE A 441 -0.69 26.87 7.28
CA PHE A 441 0.17 25.72 7.55
C PHE A 441 -0.40 24.77 8.61
N MET A 442 -1.30 25.23 9.49
CA MET A 442 -2.07 24.33 10.35
C MET A 442 -2.99 23.43 9.51
N HIS A 443 -3.69 24.01 8.52
CA HIS A 443 -4.54 23.23 7.60
C HIS A 443 -3.72 22.31 6.69
N ASP A 444 -2.58 22.74 6.14
CA ASP A 444 -1.70 21.86 5.33
C ASP A 444 -1.22 20.65 6.15
N ARG A 445 -0.73 20.86 7.38
CA ARG A 445 -0.30 19.75 8.23
C ARG A 445 -1.46 18.83 8.59
N ALA A 446 -2.65 19.38 8.84
CA ALA A 446 -3.86 18.60 9.11
C ALA A 446 -4.29 17.74 7.91
N VAL A 447 -4.21 18.29 6.68
CA VAL A 447 -4.44 17.56 5.43
C VAL A 447 -3.52 16.34 5.34
N ARG A 448 -2.22 16.52 5.61
CA ARG A 448 -1.22 15.42 5.63
C ARG A 448 -1.48 14.40 6.75
N GLU A 449 -1.93 14.85 7.92
CA GLU A 449 -2.29 13.95 9.04
C GLU A 449 -3.56 13.14 8.72
N SER A 450 -4.45 13.65 7.88
CA SER A 450 -5.66 12.94 7.46
C SER A 450 -5.41 11.79 6.47
N GLY A 451 -4.20 11.75 5.88
CA GLY A 451 -3.84 10.85 4.77
C GLY A 451 -4.45 11.20 3.41
N HIS A 452 -5.29 12.24 3.34
CA HIS A 452 -5.94 12.69 2.11
C HIS A 452 -5.28 13.96 1.56
N ASP A 453 -3.95 13.96 1.45
CA ASP A 453 -3.16 15.05 0.88
C ASP A 453 -3.02 14.91 -0.65
N THR A 454 -3.71 15.71 -1.49
CA THR A 454 -4.76 16.68 -1.10
C THR A 454 -6.13 16.43 -1.73
N THR A 455 -7.15 17.07 -1.14
CA THR A 455 -8.57 17.04 -1.53
C THR A 455 -9.22 18.39 -1.24
N TYR A 456 -10.12 18.84 -2.11
CA TYR A 456 -10.93 20.04 -1.87
C TYR A 456 -11.88 19.92 -0.68
N ARG A 457 -12.06 18.72 -0.13
CA ARG A 457 -12.73 18.54 1.16
C ARG A 457 -11.98 19.23 2.30
N PHE A 458 -10.66 19.37 2.21
CA PHE A 458 -9.78 19.72 3.32
C PHE A 458 -8.93 20.98 3.12
N GLU A 459 -8.68 21.38 1.87
CA GLU A 459 -7.94 22.61 1.54
C GLU A 459 -8.47 23.83 2.31
N GLY A 460 -7.61 24.43 3.14
CA GLY A 460 -7.92 25.63 3.93
C GLY A 460 -8.90 25.46 5.09
N ILE A 461 -9.40 24.25 5.37
CA ILE A 461 -10.41 24.02 6.44
C ILE A 461 -10.17 22.78 7.31
N CYS A 462 -9.29 21.86 6.91
CA CYS A 462 -9.11 20.54 7.56
C CYS A 462 -8.99 20.56 9.09
N ALA A 463 -8.14 21.45 9.64
CA ALA A 463 -7.89 21.56 11.07
C ALA A 463 -9.09 21.95 11.94
N ASP A 464 -10.17 22.42 11.33
CA ASP A 464 -11.41 22.77 12.01
C ASP A 464 -12.50 21.72 11.83
N LEU A 465 -12.28 20.72 10.98
CA LEU A 465 -13.26 19.67 10.70
C LEU A 465 -13.14 18.53 11.69
N ALA A 466 -14.23 18.27 12.41
CA ALA A 466 -14.47 16.95 12.97
C ALA A 466 -14.90 16.06 11.82
N THR A 467 -14.02 15.18 11.35
CA THR A 467 -14.30 14.36 10.17
C THR A 467 -15.04 13.08 10.54
N ILE A 468 -15.92 12.57 9.66
CA ILE A 468 -16.50 11.23 9.82
C ILE A 468 -15.41 10.15 9.86
N ASP A 469 -14.29 10.40 9.17
CA ASP A 469 -13.13 9.53 9.08
C ASP A 469 -12.58 9.22 10.48
N LEU A 470 -11.95 10.22 11.11
CA LEU A 470 -11.30 10.10 12.41
C LEU A 470 -12.28 9.65 13.50
N ASN A 471 -13.49 10.20 13.51
CA ASN A 471 -14.45 9.89 14.57
C ASN A 471 -15.06 8.49 14.44
N SER A 472 -15.09 7.91 13.22
CA SER A 472 -15.37 6.48 13.04
C SER A 472 -14.22 5.62 13.58
N LEU A 473 -12.97 5.99 13.30
CA LEU A 473 -11.78 5.27 13.80
C LEU A 473 -11.67 5.32 15.32
N LEU A 474 -11.97 6.46 15.95
CA LEU A 474 -11.97 6.58 17.41
C LEU A 474 -13.12 5.80 18.07
N PHE A 475 -14.28 5.71 17.41
CA PHE A 475 -15.34 4.79 17.86
C PHE A 475 -14.87 3.34 17.79
N LYS A 476 -14.12 2.98 16.74
CA LYS A 476 -13.53 1.65 16.62
C LYS A 476 -12.52 1.37 17.74
N TYR A 477 -11.62 2.31 18.05
CA TYR A 477 -10.71 2.20 19.19
C TYR A 477 -11.49 1.97 20.50
N GLU A 478 -12.50 2.80 20.77
CA GLU A 478 -13.30 2.70 22.00
C GLU A 478 -13.99 1.33 22.13
N THR A 479 -14.57 0.83 21.04
CA THR A 479 -15.27 -0.45 21.04
C THR A 479 -14.33 -1.66 21.09
N ASP A 480 -13.20 -1.61 20.38
CA ASP A 480 -12.20 -2.66 20.42
C ASP A 480 -11.55 -2.76 21.80
N ILE A 481 -11.13 -1.63 22.39
CA ILE A 481 -10.55 -1.60 23.73
C ILE A 481 -11.55 -2.17 24.75
N ALA A 482 -12.83 -1.76 24.68
CA ALA A 482 -13.86 -2.30 25.56
C ALA A 482 -14.00 -3.83 25.43
N ARG A 483 -14.11 -4.32 24.19
CA ARG A 483 -14.28 -5.75 23.90
C ARG A 483 -13.08 -6.57 24.32
N THR A 484 -11.87 -6.09 24.08
CA THR A 484 -10.64 -6.79 24.44
C THR A 484 -10.42 -6.84 25.95
N ILE A 485 -10.65 -5.74 26.65
CA ILE A 485 -10.61 -5.72 28.12
C ILE A 485 -11.60 -6.74 28.70
N ARG A 486 -12.83 -6.77 28.19
CA ARG A 486 -13.87 -7.71 28.64
C ARG A 486 -13.56 -9.17 28.31
N GLY A 487 -13.26 -9.45 27.04
CA GLY A 487 -13.17 -10.80 26.49
C GLY A 487 -11.84 -11.49 26.72
N VAL A 488 -10.73 -10.75 26.60
CA VAL A 488 -9.37 -11.30 26.73
C VAL A 488 -8.85 -11.09 28.15
N PHE A 489 -8.91 -9.85 28.65
CA PHE A 489 -8.35 -9.49 29.97
C PHE A 489 -9.34 -9.66 31.13
N LYS A 490 -10.46 -10.37 30.91
CA LYS A 490 -11.48 -10.70 31.94
C LYS A 490 -11.96 -9.46 32.72
N ASP A 491 -12.22 -8.39 31.98
CA ASP A 491 -12.62 -7.06 32.43
C ASP A 491 -11.63 -6.37 33.38
N ARG A 492 -10.35 -6.76 33.32
CA ARG A 492 -9.31 -6.27 34.22
C ARG A 492 -7.97 -6.09 33.49
N LEU A 493 -7.72 -4.88 32.99
CA LEU A 493 -6.42 -4.50 32.44
C LEU A 493 -5.68 -3.55 33.39
N VAL A 494 -4.51 -3.95 33.89
CA VAL A 494 -3.67 -3.10 34.75
C VAL A 494 -2.76 -2.25 33.88
N ILE A 495 -2.79 -0.92 34.07
CA ILE A 495 -1.95 0.00 33.30
C ILE A 495 -0.55 0.16 33.93
N PRO A 496 0.54 -0.07 33.18
CA PRO A 496 1.90 0.16 33.66
C PRO A 496 2.27 1.65 33.66
N ALA A 497 3.28 2.02 34.44
CA ALA A 497 3.80 3.39 34.49
C ALA A 497 4.21 3.95 33.11
N ALA A 498 4.83 3.12 32.26
CA ALA A 498 5.27 3.49 30.91
C ALA A 498 4.13 3.98 29.99
N PHE A 499 2.89 3.62 30.28
CA PHE A 499 1.71 4.01 29.49
C PHE A 499 0.85 5.08 30.18
N CYS A 500 1.29 5.61 31.33
CA CYS A 500 0.54 6.63 32.07
C CYS A 500 0.83 8.06 31.60
N ASP A 501 1.99 8.31 30.97
CA ASP A 501 2.38 9.64 30.49
C ASP A 501 1.30 10.26 29.58
N ARG A 502 0.90 11.50 29.89
CA ARG A 502 -0.15 12.26 29.18
C ARG A 502 -1.49 11.52 29.05
N THR A 503 -1.78 10.61 29.98
CA THR A 503 -3.09 9.94 30.11
C THR A 503 -3.76 10.33 31.44
N PRO A 504 -5.09 10.14 31.59
CA PRO A 504 -5.77 10.39 32.86
C PRO A 504 -5.57 9.27 33.90
N TYR A 505 -4.62 8.35 33.69
CA TYR A 505 -4.47 7.14 34.49
C TYR A 505 -3.20 7.13 35.34
N GLN A 506 -3.22 6.33 36.40
CA GLN A 506 -2.08 6.12 37.30
C GLN A 506 -1.56 4.68 37.22
N ALA A 507 -0.26 4.50 37.45
CA ALA A 507 0.38 3.18 37.42
C ALA A 507 -0.31 2.23 38.41
N GLY A 508 -0.63 1.02 37.95
CA GLY A 508 -1.34 0.01 38.76
C GLY A 508 -2.86 0.17 38.76
N GLN A 509 -3.41 1.22 38.16
CA GLN A 509 -4.86 1.38 38.01
C GLN A 509 -5.45 0.26 37.15
N VAL A 510 -6.61 -0.25 37.54
CA VAL A 510 -7.36 -1.25 36.80
C VAL A 510 -8.35 -0.55 35.87
N LEU A 511 -8.25 -0.85 34.58
CA LEU A 511 -9.14 -0.40 33.52
C LEU A 511 -10.19 -1.48 33.23
N THR A 512 -11.44 -1.06 33.10
CA THR A 512 -12.62 -1.92 32.82
C THR A 512 -13.32 -1.49 31.54
N SER A 513 -14.06 -2.39 30.90
CA SER A 513 -14.74 -2.14 29.62
C SER A 513 -15.80 -1.05 29.73
N ALA A 514 -16.47 -0.96 30.88
CA ALA A 514 -17.66 -0.12 31.07
C ALA A 514 -17.40 1.38 30.82
N VAL A 515 -16.18 1.86 31.09
CA VAL A 515 -15.80 3.25 30.80
C VAL A 515 -15.74 3.49 29.29
N TRP A 516 -15.20 2.54 28.54
CA TRP A 516 -15.05 2.61 27.09
C TRP A 516 -16.39 2.43 26.36
N ASP A 517 -17.27 1.55 26.84
CA ASP A 517 -18.64 1.43 26.31
C ASP A 517 -19.40 2.76 26.39
N ARG A 518 -19.23 3.50 27.50
CA ARG A 518 -19.85 4.84 27.67
C ARG A 518 -19.26 5.88 26.70
N ARG A 519 -17.95 5.82 26.43
CA ARG A 519 -17.28 6.70 25.46
C ARG A 519 -17.79 6.45 24.04
N ALA A 520 -17.79 5.18 23.61
CA ALA A 520 -18.34 4.76 22.32
C ALA A 520 -19.80 5.22 22.14
N LYS A 521 -20.64 5.01 23.16
CA LYS A 521 -22.04 5.47 23.12
C LYS A 521 -22.15 6.98 22.97
N ARG A 522 -21.35 7.75 23.71
CA ARG A 522 -21.34 9.23 23.59
C ARG A 522 -20.91 9.67 22.20
N ARG A 523 -19.84 9.10 21.66
CA ARG A 523 -19.35 9.42 20.32
C ARG A 523 -20.39 9.13 19.26
N LYS A 524 -21.02 7.95 19.30
CA LYS A 524 -22.12 7.60 18.39
C LYS A 524 -23.24 8.65 18.42
N LEU A 525 -23.72 9.02 19.61
CA LEU A 525 -24.79 10.01 19.74
C LEU A 525 -24.40 11.38 19.16
N THR A 526 -23.16 11.82 19.37
CA THR A 526 -22.68 13.09 18.82
C THR A 526 -22.50 13.03 17.29
N VAL A 527 -21.92 11.95 16.76
CA VAL A 527 -21.76 11.74 15.31
C VAL A 527 -23.12 11.68 14.62
N ASP A 528 -24.07 10.90 15.15
CA ASP A 528 -25.44 10.84 14.61
C ASP A 528 -26.11 12.23 14.61
N LYS A 529 -25.87 13.04 15.65
CA LYS A 529 -26.47 14.37 15.77
C LYS A 529 -25.88 15.38 14.79
N LEU A 530 -24.56 15.38 14.62
CA LEU A 530 -23.85 16.47 13.92
C LEU A 530 -23.53 16.15 12.45
N MET A 531 -23.42 14.87 12.11
CA MET A 531 -22.85 14.43 10.82
C MET A 531 -23.85 13.71 9.92
N TRP A 532 -24.82 12.98 10.49
CA TRP A 532 -25.77 12.20 9.70
C TRP A 532 -26.75 13.08 8.93
N ASP A 533 -26.94 12.80 7.64
CA ASP A 533 -27.98 13.39 6.80
C ASP A 533 -28.97 12.33 6.30
N GLU A 534 -30.19 12.37 6.83
CA GLU A 534 -31.24 11.38 6.54
C GLU A 534 -31.75 11.44 5.09
N GLU A 535 -31.77 12.64 4.51
CA GLU A 535 -32.26 12.87 3.15
C GLU A 535 -31.30 12.25 2.14
N GLN A 536 -30.01 12.53 2.27
CA GLN A 536 -28.97 12.05 1.36
C GLN A 536 -28.43 10.67 1.72
N GLY A 537 -28.68 10.18 2.94
CA GLY A 537 -28.22 8.88 3.41
C GLY A 537 -26.70 8.80 3.57
N VAL A 538 -26.04 9.89 3.97
CA VAL A 538 -24.59 9.94 4.15
C VAL A 538 -24.21 10.71 5.40
N PHE A 539 -23.02 10.44 5.93
CA PHE A 539 -22.39 11.26 6.96
C PHE A 539 -21.50 12.32 6.31
N PHE A 540 -21.63 13.56 6.76
CA PHE A 540 -20.76 14.67 6.40
C PHE A 540 -19.83 15.05 7.55
N ASP A 541 -18.71 15.69 7.22
CA ASP A 541 -17.85 16.31 8.21
C ASP A 541 -18.56 17.48 8.91
N TYR A 542 -18.15 17.83 10.13
CA TYR A 542 -18.71 18.94 10.90
C TYR A 542 -17.64 20.00 11.14
N ASP A 543 -17.89 21.22 10.68
CA ASP A 543 -17.02 22.38 10.90
C ASP A 543 -17.21 22.89 12.33
N THR A 544 -16.20 22.69 13.18
CA THR A 544 -16.25 23.08 14.60
C THR A 544 -16.09 24.58 14.81
N ALA A 545 -15.48 25.29 13.86
CA ALA A 545 -15.31 26.74 13.92
C ALA A 545 -16.63 27.46 13.57
N LYS A 546 -17.27 27.06 12.46
CA LYS A 546 -18.58 27.59 12.03
C LYS A 546 -19.76 26.97 12.74
N ARG A 547 -19.57 25.82 13.38
CA ARG A 547 -20.59 25.01 14.08
C ARG A 547 -21.71 24.54 13.16
N GLU A 548 -21.35 24.19 11.94
CA GLU A 548 -22.28 23.71 10.91
C GLU A 548 -21.76 22.42 10.25
N ARG A 549 -22.68 21.63 9.73
CA ARG A 549 -22.35 20.41 8.98
C ARG A 549 -21.94 20.80 7.56
N CYS A 550 -20.86 20.21 7.05
CA CYS A 550 -20.40 20.41 5.69
C CYS A 550 -21.35 19.75 4.67
N ASN A 551 -21.10 20.00 3.38
CA ASN A 551 -21.85 19.43 2.25
C ASN A 551 -20.98 18.67 1.25
N TYR A 552 -19.71 18.38 1.61
CA TYR A 552 -18.79 17.63 0.75
C TYR A 552 -19.07 16.13 0.85
N GLU A 553 -19.52 15.52 -0.24
CA GLU A 553 -19.85 14.10 -0.33
C GLU A 553 -18.55 13.30 -0.52
N SER A 554 -18.12 12.56 0.52
CA SER A 554 -16.91 11.71 0.49
C SER A 554 -17.24 10.24 0.78
N SER A 555 -16.48 9.33 0.15
CA SER A 555 -16.63 7.89 0.39
C SER A 555 -16.17 7.45 1.78
N THR A 556 -15.50 8.32 2.55
CA THR A 556 -15.19 8.04 3.96
C THR A 556 -16.44 7.90 4.84
N THR A 557 -17.63 8.31 4.35
CA THR A 557 -18.93 7.97 4.97
C THR A 557 -19.05 6.46 5.29
N PHE A 558 -18.51 5.58 4.43
CA PHE A 558 -18.54 4.13 4.63
C PHE A 558 -17.65 3.64 5.78
N TRP A 559 -16.76 4.48 6.31
CA TRP A 559 -15.99 4.16 7.51
C TRP A 559 -16.89 4.06 8.73
N ALA A 560 -18.07 4.71 8.70
CA ALA A 560 -19.10 4.52 9.71
C ALA A 560 -19.63 3.07 9.74
N LEU A 561 -19.75 2.43 8.57
CA LEU A 561 -20.08 1.01 8.46
C LEU A 561 -18.92 0.15 8.94
N TRP A 562 -17.69 0.44 8.49
CA TRP A 562 -16.50 -0.31 8.91
C TRP A 562 -16.33 -0.33 10.44
N ALA A 563 -16.45 0.84 11.07
CA ALA A 563 -16.34 0.99 12.52
C ALA A 563 -17.53 0.34 13.25
N GLY A 564 -18.70 0.28 12.59
CA GLY A 564 -19.95 -0.16 13.17
C GLY A 564 -20.64 0.91 14.01
N ILE A 565 -20.38 2.19 13.73
CA ILE A 565 -21.03 3.30 14.41
C ILE A 565 -22.43 3.57 13.85
N ALA A 566 -22.68 3.23 12.58
CA ALA A 566 -23.99 3.37 11.96
C ALA A 566 -25.03 2.44 12.60
N SER A 567 -26.29 2.87 12.68
CA SER A 567 -27.41 1.97 12.97
C SER A 567 -27.76 1.13 11.72
N PRO A 568 -28.47 0.00 11.87
CA PRO A 568 -28.97 -0.77 10.72
C PRO A 568 -29.83 0.07 9.75
N ALA A 569 -30.63 1.01 10.26
CA ALA A 569 -31.43 1.91 9.43
C ALA A 569 -30.56 2.89 8.63
N GLN A 570 -29.55 3.49 9.27
CA GLN A 570 -28.57 4.35 8.59
C GLN A 570 -27.80 3.55 7.52
N ALA A 571 -27.41 2.31 7.82
CA ALA A 571 -26.70 1.47 6.86
C ALA A 571 -27.56 1.14 5.62
N ALA A 572 -28.84 0.82 5.81
CA ALA A 572 -29.77 0.64 4.70
C ALA A 572 -29.92 1.92 3.85
N ALA A 573 -30.10 3.08 4.49
CA ALA A 573 -30.17 4.36 3.79
C ALA A 573 -28.87 4.70 3.04
N MET A 574 -27.71 4.37 3.61
CA MET A 574 -26.41 4.54 2.96
C MET A 574 -26.28 3.67 1.71
N VAL A 575 -26.78 2.44 1.72
CA VAL A 575 -26.74 1.57 0.54
C VAL A 575 -27.75 2.02 -0.53
N GLU A 576 -28.96 2.39 -0.12
CA GLU A 576 -30.03 2.79 -1.04
C GLU A 576 -29.75 4.16 -1.69
N LYS A 577 -29.32 5.16 -0.90
CA LYS A 577 -29.23 6.56 -1.33
C LYS A 577 -27.79 7.06 -1.46
N GLY A 578 -26.89 6.59 -0.60
CA GLY A 578 -25.50 7.05 -0.53
C GLY A 578 -24.59 6.39 -1.57
N LEU A 579 -24.57 5.06 -1.61
CA LEU A 579 -23.70 4.25 -2.47
C LEU A 579 -23.79 4.58 -3.97
N PRO A 580 -24.98 4.77 -4.57
CA PRO A 580 -25.09 5.10 -5.99
C PRO A 580 -24.37 6.40 -6.41
N ARG A 581 -24.05 7.28 -5.46
CA ARG A 581 -23.35 8.54 -5.71
C ARG A 581 -21.83 8.37 -5.91
N PHE A 582 -21.26 7.32 -5.32
CA PHE A 582 -19.83 7.05 -5.32
C PHE A 582 -19.44 5.90 -6.25
N GLU A 583 -20.37 5.00 -6.55
CA GLU A 583 -20.10 3.83 -7.37
C GLU A 583 -19.87 4.19 -8.85
N ALA A 584 -18.66 3.96 -9.33
CA ALA A 584 -18.22 4.17 -10.70
C ALA A 584 -17.94 2.83 -11.42
N TYR A 585 -17.22 2.90 -12.55
CA TYR A 585 -16.86 1.74 -13.35
C TYR A 585 -15.90 0.80 -12.61
N GLY A 586 -14.85 1.37 -12.03
CA GLY A 586 -13.75 0.67 -11.35
C GLY A 586 -13.90 0.53 -9.84
N GLY A 587 -15.04 0.90 -9.24
CA GLY A 587 -15.23 0.85 -7.79
C GLY A 587 -15.77 2.16 -7.24
N LEU A 588 -15.37 2.55 -6.03
CA LEU A 588 -15.79 3.78 -5.37
C LEU A 588 -14.88 4.96 -5.70
N LEU A 589 -15.49 6.10 -5.97
CA LEU A 589 -14.86 7.42 -6.04
C LEU A 589 -14.45 7.92 -4.65
N ALA A 590 -13.38 8.71 -4.56
CA ALA A 590 -12.98 9.36 -3.31
C ALA A 590 -13.98 10.43 -2.82
N GLY A 591 -14.57 11.16 -3.76
CA GLY A 591 -15.66 12.11 -3.55
C GLY A 591 -16.47 12.27 -4.82
N THR A 592 -17.63 12.92 -4.75
CA THR A 592 -18.47 13.10 -5.94
C THR A 592 -17.97 14.26 -6.82
N GLU A 593 -18.22 14.17 -8.13
CA GLU A 593 -17.91 15.26 -9.08
C GLU A 593 -18.54 16.59 -8.65
N LYS A 594 -19.78 16.52 -8.14
CA LYS A 594 -20.54 17.66 -7.62
C LYS A 594 -19.80 18.34 -6.47
N SER A 595 -19.32 17.59 -5.49
CA SER A 595 -18.61 18.15 -4.33
C SER A 595 -17.19 18.61 -4.69
N ARG A 596 -16.48 17.88 -5.55
CA ARG A 596 -15.19 18.28 -6.11
C ARG A 596 -15.30 19.62 -6.85
N GLY A 597 -16.42 19.90 -7.51
CA GLY A 597 -16.69 21.18 -8.19
C GLY A 597 -15.97 21.32 -9.53
N SER A 598 -15.91 22.53 -10.09
CA SER A 598 -15.24 22.78 -11.38
C SER A 598 -13.71 22.83 -11.23
N ILE A 599 -13.01 22.31 -12.23
CA ILE A 599 -11.54 22.33 -12.32
C ILE A 599 -11.07 23.35 -13.37
N GLY A 600 -9.92 23.96 -13.15
CA GLY A 600 -9.30 24.93 -14.03
C GLY A 600 -7.83 25.18 -13.66
N LEU A 601 -7.16 26.11 -14.35
CA LEU A 601 -5.75 26.44 -14.09
C LEU A 601 -5.52 26.89 -12.63
N GLU A 602 -6.41 27.73 -12.10
CA GLU A 602 -6.35 28.23 -10.72
C GLU A 602 -6.92 27.25 -9.67
N ARG A 603 -7.53 26.15 -10.13
CA ARG A 603 -8.16 25.13 -9.28
C ARG A 603 -7.95 23.75 -9.91
N PRO A 604 -6.69 23.25 -9.95
CA PRO A 604 -6.36 22.00 -10.62
C PRO A 604 -7.04 20.81 -9.94
N ASN A 605 -7.09 19.66 -10.60
CA ASN A 605 -7.63 18.47 -9.95
C ASN A 605 -6.72 18.00 -8.81
N ARG A 606 -7.33 17.46 -7.75
CA ARG A 606 -6.60 16.93 -6.58
C ARG A 606 -6.68 15.41 -6.53
N GLN A 607 -5.66 14.76 -5.97
CA GLN A 607 -5.52 13.32 -6.10
C GLN A 607 -6.53 12.51 -5.25
N TRP A 608 -7.03 13.08 -4.14
CA TRP A 608 -8.05 12.45 -3.28
C TRP A 608 -9.50 12.91 -3.60
N ASP A 609 -9.74 13.36 -4.82
CA ASP A 609 -11.07 13.76 -5.32
C ASP A 609 -11.50 12.94 -6.55
N TYR A 610 -12.73 13.16 -7.00
CA TYR A 610 -13.20 12.69 -8.31
C TYR A 610 -12.19 13.05 -9.42
N PRO A 611 -11.85 12.14 -10.36
CA PRO A 611 -12.46 10.83 -10.64
C PRO A 611 -11.73 9.64 -9.98
N TYR A 612 -10.86 9.89 -9.01
CA TYR A 612 -9.95 8.87 -8.51
C TYR A 612 -10.58 7.98 -7.44
N GLY A 613 -10.12 6.73 -7.39
CA GLY A 613 -10.43 5.77 -6.35
C GLY A 613 -9.15 5.20 -5.75
N TRP A 614 -9.17 5.01 -4.44
CA TRP A 614 -8.02 4.57 -3.66
C TRP A 614 -8.33 3.28 -2.91
N ALA A 615 -7.35 2.38 -2.85
CA ALA A 615 -7.48 1.07 -2.20
C ALA A 615 -8.06 1.11 -0.77
N PRO A 616 -7.60 2.01 0.14
CA PRO A 616 -8.16 2.10 1.49
C PRO A 616 -9.68 2.29 1.52
N GLN A 617 -10.21 3.17 0.68
CA GLN A 617 -11.64 3.49 0.63
C GLN A 617 -12.45 2.28 0.17
N GLN A 618 -11.92 1.49 -0.77
CA GLN A 618 -12.57 0.27 -1.23
C GLN A 618 -12.61 -0.77 -0.11
N MET A 619 -11.44 -1.06 0.48
CA MET A 619 -11.30 -2.11 1.49
C MET A 619 -12.15 -1.85 2.73
N LEU A 620 -12.14 -0.60 3.22
CA LEU A 620 -12.95 -0.21 4.37
C LEU A 620 -14.45 -0.27 4.05
N ALA A 621 -14.87 0.17 2.87
CA ALA A 621 -16.26 0.09 2.45
C ALA A 621 -16.74 -1.36 2.31
N TRP A 622 -15.94 -2.25 1.71
CA TRP A 622 -16.32 -3.67 1.59
C TRP A 622 -16.49 -4.33 2.95
N THR A 623 -15.51 -4.17 3.85
CA THR A 623 -15.62 -4.69 5.22
C THR A 623 -16.81 -4.10 5.96
N GLY A 624 -17.10 -2.81 5.76
CA GLY A 624 -18.27 -2.14 6.31
C GLY A 624 -19.59 -2.72 5.81
N LEU A 625 -19.72 -2.90 4.49
CA LEU A 625 -20.91 -3.50 3.87
C LEU A 625 -21.12 -4.94 4.36
N LEU A 626 -20.07 -5.76 4.38
CA LEU A 626 -20.12 -7.13 4.89
C LEU A 626 -20.53 -7.19 6.38
N ARG A 627 -20.08 -6.25 7.20
CA ARG A 627 -20.48 -6.17 8.62
C ARG A 627 -22.00 -6.00 8.78
N TYR A 628 -22.66 -5.32 7.84
CA TYR A 628 -24.10 -5.07 7.84
C TYR A 628 -24.87 -6.01 6.90
N SER A 629 -24.23 -7.09 6.44
CA SER A 629 -24.81 -8.12 5.57
C SER A 629 -25.20 -7.65 4.16
N PHE A 630 -24.60 -6.56 3.67
CA PHE A 630 -24.72 -6.09 2.28
C PHE A 630 -23.68 -6.78 1.40
N THR A 631 -23.79 -8.12 1.31
CA THR A 631 -22.80 -8.97 0.63
C THR A 631 -22.79 -8.74 -0.88
N GLU A 632 -23.95 -8.59 -1.51
CA GLU A 632 -24.04 -8.38 -2.96
C GLU A 632 -23.37 -7.07 -3.39
N GLU A 633 -23.55 -5.99 -2.62
CA GLU A 633 -22.90 -4.71 -2.84
C GLU A 633 -21.38 -4.82 -2.64
N ALA A 634 -20.93 -5.51 -1.59
CA ALA A 634 -19.51 -5.73 -1.35
C ALA A 634 -18.85 -6.54 -2.48
N GLU A 635 -19.48 -7.63 -2.92
CA GLU A 635 -19.02 -8.45 -4.05
C GLU A 635 -18.98 -7.65 -5.35
N ARG A 636 -20.03 -6.85 -5.64
CA ARG A 636 -20.11 -5.98 -6.82
C ARG A 636 -18.97 -4.97 -6.86
N LEU A 637 -18.74 -4.25 -5.76
CA LEU A 637 -17.69 -3.24 -5.68
C LEU A 637 -16.29 -3.86 -5.73
N ALA A 638 -16.09 -5.00 -5.05
CA ALA A 638 -14.84 -5.75 -5.13
C ALA A 638 -14.57 -6.22 -6.56
N TYR A 639 -15.58 -6.77 -7.25
CA TYR A 639 -15.44 -7.20 -8.64
C TYR A 639 -15.00 -6.06 -9.55
N LYS A 640 -15.65 -4.89 -9.45
CA LYS A 640 -15.32 -3.71 -10.27
C LYS A 640 -13.87 -3.26 -10.09
N TRP A 641 -13.41 -3.19 -8.84
CA TRP A 641 -12.04 -2.82 -8.50
C TRP A 641 -11.02 -3.86 -8.99
N LEU A 642 -11.27 -5.14 -8.71
CA LEU A 642 -10.41 -6.23 -9.16
C LEU A 642 -10.34 -6.32 -10.69
N PHE A 643 -11.46 -6.10 -11.38
CA PHE A 643 -11.52 -6.08 -12.84
C PHE A 643 -10.65 -4.96 -13.40
N MET A 644 -10.77 -3.75 -12.87
CA MET A 644 -9.98 -2.60 -13.30
C MET A 644 -8.47 -2.85 -13.13
N ILE A 645 -8.04 -3.35 -11.97
CA ILE A 645 -6.63 -3.72 -11.74
C ILE A 645 -6.19 -4.84 -12.68
N THR A 646 -6.98 -5.90 -12.82
CA THR A 646 -6.64 -7.06 -13.68
C THR A 646 -6.51 -6.64 -15.15
N LYS A 647 -7.40 -5.76 -15.62
CA LYS A 647 -7.33 -5.20 -16.97
C LYS A 647 -6.05 -4.38 -17.16
N ALA A 648 -5.74 -3.47 -16.24
CA ALA A 648 -4.50 -2.70 -16.30
C ALA A 648 -3.27 -3.61 -16.30
N PHE A 649 -3.23 -4.60 -15.40
CA PHE A 649 -2.18 -5.60 -15.30
C PHE A 649 -1.97 -6.38 -16.61
N VAL A 650 -3.06 -6.79 -17.28
CA VAL A 650 -2.98 -7.54 -18.54
C VAL A 650 -2.54 -6.67 -19.70
N ASP A 651 -3.10 -5.47 -19.81
CA ASP A 651 -2.94 -4.62 -20.99
C ASP A 651 -1.64 -3.81 -20.97
N TYR A 652 -1.09 -3.54 -19.78
CA TYR A 652 0.04 -2.63 -19.57
C TYR A 652 1.18 -3.32 -18.82
N ASN A 653 1.69 -4.41 -19.40
CA ASN A 653 2.93 -5.07 -18.97
C ASN A 653 3.04 -5.43 -17.47
N GLY A 654 1.93 -5.83 -16.84
CA GLY A 654 1.91 -6.22 -15.43
C GLY A 654 1.88 -5.05 -14.44
N VAL A 655 1.49 -3.85 -14.88
CA VAL A 655 1.48 -2.64 -14.04
C VAL A 655 0.56 -2.78 -12.82
N VAL A 656 1.05 -2.31 -11.67
CA VAL A 656 0.27 -2.10 -10.45
C VAL A 656 0.70 -0.75 -9.87
N VAL A 657 -0.25 0.15 -9.68
CA VAL A 657 0.01 1.56 -9.33
C VAL A 657 -0.57 1.94 -7.96
N GLU A 658 -0.21 3.12 -7.47
CA GLU A 658 -0.69 3.70 -6.20
C GLU A 658 -2.21 3.92 -6.17
N LYS A 659 -2.77 4.50 -7.24
CA LYS A 659 -4.18 4.92 -7.35
C LYS A 659 -4.71 4.78 -8.78
N TYR A 660 -6.02 4.82 -8.96
CA TYR A 660 -6.66 4.64 -10.27
C TYR A 660 -7.75 5.68 -10.54
N ASP A 661 -7.93 6.04 -11.80
CA ASP A 661 -9.15 6.70 -12.29
C ASP A 661 -10.25 5.64 -12.44
N VAL A 662 -11.19 5.61 -11.50
CA VAL A 662 -12.26 4.59 -11.46
C VAL A 662 -13.39 4.87 -12.46
N THR A 663 -13.28 5.92 -13.26
CA THR A 663 -14.24 6.26 -14.32
C THR A 663 -13.77 5.81 -15.70
N ARG A 664 -12.46 5.60 -15.89
CA ARG A 664 -11.85 5.23 -17.17
C ARG A 664 -11.85 3.72 -17.41
N PRO A 665 -12.45 3.23 -18.51
CA PRO A 665 -12.40 1.81 -18.83
C PRO A 665 -11.09 1.34 -19.48
N ALA A 666 -10.40 2.19 -20.24
CA ALA A 666 -9.27 1.78 -21.09
C ALA A 666 -7.94 1.76 -20.33
N ASP A 667 -7.55 2.89 -19.74
CA ASP A 667 -6.25 3.15 -19.13
C ASP A 667 -6.38 3.71 -17.70
N PRO A 668 -7.07 3.01 -16.79
CA PRO A 668 -7.39 3.52 -15.44
C PRO A 668 -6.16 3.78 -14.55
N HIS A 669 -5.00 3.26 -14.92
CA HIS A 669 -3.73 3.44 -14.20
C HIS A 669 -3.06 4.80 -14.50
N ARG A 670 -3.50 5.52 -15.54
CA ARG A 670 -2.95 6.83 -15.90
C ARG A 670 -3.60 7.93 -15.08
N VAL A 671 -2.88 8.40 -14.06
CA VAL A 671 -3.30 9.46 -13.15
C VAL A 671 -2.23 10.54 -13.13
N ASP A 672 -2.56 11.70 -13.69
CA ASP A 672 -1.65 12.85 -13.83
C ASP A 672 -1.90 13.95 -12.78
N ALA A 673 -2.76 13.70 -11.79
CA ALA A 673 -2.98 14.66 -10.71
C ALA A 673 -1.70 14.80 -9.86
N GLU A 674 -1.36 16.05 -9.56
CA GLU A 674 -0.22 16.43 -8.71
C GLU A 674 1.11 15.84 -9.21
N TYR A 675 1.76 14.97 -8.43
CA TYR A 675 3.03 14.33 -8.80
C TYR A 675 2.86 13.09 -9.69
N GLY A 676 1.65 12.83 -10.17
CA GLY A 676 1.32 11.67 -10.98
C GLY A 676 1.23 10.38 -10.18
N ASN A 677 1.27 9.25 -10.89
CA ASN A 677 1.11 7.92 -10.31
C ASN A 677 2.46 7.23 -10.06
N GLN A 678 2.59 6.56 -8.91
CA GLN A 678 3.75 5.72 -8.63
C GLN A 678 3.54 4.30 -9.16
N GLY A 679 4.62 3.63 -9.58
CA GLY A 679 4.58 2.26 -10.11
C GLY A 679 4.54 2.15 -11.64
N LEU A 680 4.62 3.27 -12.37
CA LEU A 680 4.67 3.29 -13.84
C LEU A 680 6.09 3.18 -14.42
N ASP A 681 7.08 3.72 -13.70
CA ASP A 681 8.47 3.77 -14.15
C ASP A 681 9.23 2.49 -13.77
N PHE A 682 9.05 1.44 -14.56
CA PHE A 682 9.83 0.20 -14.47
C PHE A 682 10.19 -0.33 -15.86
N LYS A 683 11.26 -1.13 -15.93
CA LYS A 683 11.74 -1.74 -17.17
C LYS A 683 11.63 -3.25 -17.11
N GLY A 684 10.96 -3.84 -18.09
CA GLY A 684 10.77 -5.27 -18.24
C GLY A 684 9.73 -5.86 -17.28
N VAL A 685 9.97 -5.79 -15.97
CA VAL A 685 9.10 -6.40 -14.94
C VAL A 685 8.91 -5.51 -13.72
N ALA A 686 7.66 -5.32 -13.31
CA ALA A 686 7.32 -4.63 -12.07
C ALA A 686 7.76 -5.50 -10.87
N LYS A 687 8.43 -4.88 -9.89
CA LYS A 687 9.06 -5.60 -8.77
C LYS A 687 8.23 -5.59 -7.50
N GLU A 688 7.48 -4.53 -7.24
CA GLU A 688 6.83 -4.35 -5.95
C GLU A 688 5.35 -3.95 -6.00
N GLY A 689 4.86 -3.35 -7.09
CA GLY A 689 3.54 -2.71 -7.10
C GLY A 689 3.44 -1.62 -6.02
N PHE A 690 2.28 -1.53 -5.36
CA PHE A 690 2.05 -0.61 -4.24
C PHE A 690 1.31 -1.32 -3.10
N GLY A 691 1.79 -1.17 -1.86
CA GLY A 691 1.41 -1.96 -0.69
C GLY A 691 -0.09 -2.10 -0.47
N TRP A 692 -0.84 -1.01 -0.39
CA TRP A 692 -2.29 -1.09 -0.20
C TRP A 692 -3.05 -1.63 -1.41
N VAL A 693 -2.50 -1.57 -2.63
CA VAL A 693 -3.17 -1.99 -3.87
C VAL A 693 -2.98 -3.49 -4.00
N ASN A 694 -1.76 -3.96 -3.73
CA ASN A 694 -1.43 -5.36 -3.52
C ASN A 694 -2.38 -5.97 -2.49
N ALA A 695 -2.54 -5.32 -1.33
CA ALA A 695 -3.46 -5.77 -0.29
C ALA A 695 -4.92 -5.77 -0.76
N SER A 696 -5.38 -4.69 -1.41
CA SER A 696 -6.76 -4.58 -1.90
C SER A 696 -7.10 -5.68 -2.90
N TYR A 697 -6.13 -6.11 -3.72
CA TYR A 697 -6.32 -7.15 -4.71
C TYR A 697 -6.52 -8.51 -4.05
N VAL A 698 -5.59 -8.94 -3.18
CA VAL A 698 -5.70 -10.25 -2.50
C VAL A 698 -6.82 -10.28 -1.48
N TYR A 699 -7.11 -9.15 -0.82
CA TYR A 699 -8.22 -9.03 0.13
C TYR A 699 -9.57 -9.05 -0.59
N GLY A 700 -9.73 -8.31 -1.70
CA GLY A 700 -10.94 -8.34 -2.52
C GLY A 700 -11.21 -9.72 -3.12
N LEU A 701 -10.17 -10.49 -3.46
CA LEU A 701 -10.32 -11.88 -3.92
C LEU A 701 -10.93 -12.83 -2.87
N GLN A 702 -10.89 -12.49 -1.58
CA GLN A 702 -11.59 -13.24 -0.52
C GLN A 702 -13.09 -12.95 -0.48
N ILE A 703 -13.54 -11.88 -1.14
CA ILE A 703 -14.92 -11.40 -1.13
C ILE A 703 -15.68 -11.97 -2.33
N VAL A 704 -15.06 -11.98 -3.51
CA VAL A 704 -15.71 -12.47 -4.73
C VAL A 704 -15.80 -14.00 -4.78
N ASN A 705 -16.90 -14.51 -5.34
CA ASN A 705 -17.10 -15.95 -5.48
C ASN A 705 -16.29 -16.58 -6.64
N ALA A 706 -16.31 -17.91 -6.74
CA ALA A 706 -15.55 -18.65 -7.75
C ALA A 706 -15.94 -18.32 -9.20
N HIS A 707 -17.22 -18.01 -9.47
CA HIS A 707 -17.66 -17.65 -10.82
C HIS A 707 -17.13 -16.27 -11.21
N MET A 708 -17.22 -15.31 -10.29
CA MET A 708 -16.62 -13.99 -10.44
C MET A 708 -15.12 -14.07 -10.69
N ARG A 709 -14.39 -14.89 -9.92
CA ARG A 709 -12.94 -15.08 -10.10
C ARG A 709 -12.57 -15.60 -11.50
N ARG A 710 -13.38 -16.52 -12.06
CA ARG A 710 -13.20 -17.00 -13.45
C ARG A 710 -13.47 -15.89 -14.47
N ALA A 711 -14.53 -15.11 -14.27
CA ALA A 711 -14.90 -14.01 -15.14
C ALA A 711 -13.85 -12.88 -15.15
N LEU A 712 -13.22 -12.60 -14.00
CA LEU A 712 -12.06 -11.72 -13.90
C LEU A 712 -10.88 -12.24 -14.74
N GLY A 713 -10.59 -13.55 -14.65
CA GLY A 713 -9.53 -14.20 -15.42
C GLY A 713 -9.72 -14.16 -16.94
N THR A 714 -10.97 -14.04 -17.40
CA THR A 714 -11.31 -13.83 -18.82
C THR A 714 -11.56 -12.38 -19.19
N LEU A 715 -11.21 -11.43 -18.31
CA LEU A 715 -11.44 -9.99 -18.47
C LEU A 715 -12.88 -9.66 -18.88
N THR A 716 -13.86 -10.24 -18.20
CA THR A 716 -15.28 -9.98 -18.43
C THR A 716 -15.76 -8.78 -17.61
N PRO A 717 -16.21 -7.67 -18.22
CA PRO A 717 -16.73 -6.51 -17.49
C PRO A 717 -17.94 -6.89 -16.61
N TYR A 718 -18.11 -6.21 -15.47
CA TYR A 718 -19.18 -6.52 -14.52
C TYR A 718 -20.57 -6.52 -15.15
N SER A 719 -20.86 -5.54 -16.02
CA SER A 719 -22.16 -5.43 -16.70
C SER A 719 -22.43 -6.60 -17.65
N THR A 720 -21.40 -7.19 -18.24
CA THR A 720 -21.52 -8.40 -19.07
C THR A 720 -21.69 -9.64 -18.19
N PHE A 721 -20.93 -9.72 -17.10
CA PHE A 721 -21.02 -10.81 -16.15
C PHE A 721 -22.42 -10.92 -15.55
N ILE A 722 -22.98 -9.82 -15.03
CA ILE A 722 -24.29 -9.86 -14.36
C ILE A 722 -25.43 -10.21 -15.33
N LYS A 723 -25.39 -9.69 -16.57
CA LYS A 723 -26.36 -10.07 -17.62
C LYS A 723 -26.32 -11.57 -17.92
N ALA A 724 -25.14 -12.18 -17.93
CA ALA A 724 -25.01 -13.61 -18.15
C ALA A 724 -25.58 -14.43 -16.97
N ILE A 725 -25.44 -13.95 -15.72
CA ILE A 725 -26.07 -14.55 -14.54
C ILE A 725 -27.59 -14.48 -14.64
N GLU A 726 -28.14 -13.30 -14.92
CA GLU A 726 -29.58 -13.06 -15.04
C GLU A 726 -30.20 -13.99 -16.10
N GLN A 727 -29.58 -14.10 -17.27
CA GLN A 727 -30.03 -15.01 -18.34
C GLN A 727 -29.96 -16.49 -17.93
N SER A 728 -28.93 -16.89 -17.17
CA SER A 728 -28.83 -18.26 -16.66
C SER A 728 -29.94 -18.56 -15.66
N MET A 729 -30.22 -17.62 -14.75
CA MET A 729 -31.30 -17.76 -13.75
C MET A 729 -32.68 -17.80 -14.41
N GLU A 730 -32.95 -16.93 -15.39
CA GLU A 730 -34.19 -16.94 -16.17
C GLU A 730 -34.41 -18.29 -16.87
N LYS A 731 -33.33 -18.88 -17.41
CA LYS A 731 -33.37 -20.19 -18.05
C LYS A 731 -33.66 -21.31 -17.05
N GLU A 732 -32.99 -21.31 -15.89
CA GLU A 732 -33.23 -22.28 -14.82
C GLU A 732 -34.66 -22.20 -14.28
N LEU A 733 -35.19 -20.99 -14.09
CA LEU A 733 -36.59 -20.76 -13.70
C LEU A 733 -37.57 -21.26 -14.77
N ALA A 734 -37.28 -21.01 -16.05
CA ALA A 734 -38.09 -21.52 -17.15
C ALA A 734 -38.09 -23.05 -17.22
N ASP A 735 -36.95 -23.69 -16.99
CA ASP A 735 -36.82 -25.15 -16.99
C ASP A 735 -37.54 -25.78 -15.77
N LEU A 736 -37.49 -25.14 -14.59
CA LEU A 736 -38.26 -25.56 -13.41
C LEU A 736 -39.77 -25.41 -13.60
N SER A 737 -40.22 -24.38 -14.32
CA SER A 737 -41.66 -24.18 -14.61
C SER A 737 -42.23 -25.17 -15.64
N ARG A 738 -41.35 -25.86 -16.38
CA ARG A 738 -41.70 -26.87 -17.40
C ARG A 738 -41.65 -28.30 -16.84
N ALA A 739 -41.02 -28.50 -15.68
CA ALA A 739 -40.98 -29.75 -14.93
C ALA A 739 -42.17 -29.83 -13.96
#